data_AF-A0A2P9F6K2-F1
#
_entry.id   AF-A0A2P9F6K2-F1
#
_cell.length_a   1.000
_cell.length_b   1.000
_cell.length_c   1.000
_cell.angle_alpha   90.00
_cell.angle_beta   90.00
_cell.angle_gamma   90.00
#
_symmetry.space_group_name_H-M   'P 1'
#
loop_
_entity.id
_entity.type
_entity.pdbx_description
1 polymer ?
#
loop_
_entity_poly.entity_id
_entity_poly.type
_entity_poly.pdbx_seq_one_letter_code
_entity_poly.pdbx_strand_id
1 'polypeptide(L)'
;MGGGASGGAGASAGAGADVCGGGGGAEEPGRTRVRGRGEERPGRASAPDRDEVLGAYLDLMCLRIAVRLAAANGMRGTAVRRLAAQVSGQVHEAARRCLGPGQGELGRAAFEAVFPWGPVPGERLGGTVGWASAVLTEGLLVPAGEGYRFAHEELADWIQGAHLDLDAALHALVHRGWIAQDEARRGWGTMPSEARVRRQARRATRNLPVPRHRIGPVVHALLLLGRQQGPTELAGRLEELLDALDALLPPGRTAPDDPTWWATHLLADVLLRVPDASPYTRVLRFLAERIGAWRTQGRCVPEEFGPGFWESLPLPEPERFDLLRRLVVADPATGEGPRYLDAVSRLLAADPTGVPPHLTRWFHDNTPLVATPDATVATAAQALLHTHRSGALDDLTETLVDSAHRRADELLAVLAEEEPSAVCRAVDRWAHDERPARRVAALAYALRSAPHTRTDADRELLRHAALTLLARPADLTLHGGALALLVRDPGTRARYLPRALERFAAGDPQLPAGALVAALPSHPDPVLDAFRTRLRAPGADGGALRTLAEITTPALARRVSGLVREIVELRPETAGHAAAYVERRLEHGPGTRAVLFPLISGLIVDGPVQVRAALATVFAEPGTAASGPLRREFLDLLMATERDPSVLDTLLRAVAASRVPTGRGTEAHAADTGELVHRVGRLLVRTPEGATRFDWALVDLARHLPGFAELVAGWLSGTPREWAAVVGPSTRRMIENLAGEPGVRVPA
;
A
#
# COMPACT_ATOMS: atom_id res chain seq x y z
N MET A 1 0.80 -47.99 44.57
CA MET A 1 1.52 -49.16 44.03
C MET A 1 2.58 -48.67 43.06
N GLY A 2 3.86 -48.99 43.32
CA GLY A 2 5.07 -48.80 42.48
C GLY A 2 5.39 -47.35 42.06
N GLY A 3 6.40 -46.63 42.56
CA GLY A 3 7.80 -47.02 42.88
C GLY A 3 8.64 -46.98 41.59
N GLY A 4 9.74 -46.25 41.42
CA GLY A 4 10.54 -45.34 42.26
C GLY A 4 11.30 -44.35 41.35
N ALA A 5 11.73 -43.19 41.88
CA ALA A 5 13.11 -42.91 42.34
C ALA A 5 14.08 -42.68 41.15
N SER A 6 14.94 -41.66 41.07
CA SER A 6 15.53 -40.69 42.00
C SER A 6 16.29 -39.68 41.11
N GLY A 7 16.21 -38.36 41.32
CA GLY A 7 17.09 -37.59 42.22
C GLY A 7 18.47 -37.36 41.58
N GLY A 8 19.04 -36.17 41.43
CA GLY A 8 18.72 -34.83 41.92
C GLY A 8 20.03 -34.03 42.03
N ALA A 9 19.96 -32.71 41.76
CA ALA A 9 20.87 -31.65 42.22
C ALA A 9 22.36 -31.74 41.77
N GLY A 10 23.06 -30.66 41.40
CA GLY A 10 22.90 -29.25 41.74
C GLY A 10 24.26 -28.72 42.25
N ALA A 11 24.47 -27.42 42.07
CA ALA A 11 25.61 -26.59 42.50
C ALA A 11 26.90 -26.66 41.66
N SER A 12 27.75 -25.64 41.56
CA SER A 12 27.72 -24.16 41.57
C SER A 12 29.19 -23.71 41.52
N ALA A 13 29.43 -22.41 41.28
CA ALA A 13 30.71 -21.68 41.38
C ALA A 13 31.70 -21.93 40.23
N GLY A 14 32.42 -20.96 39.67
CA GLY A 14 32.76 -19.59 40.07
C GLY A 14 34.19 -19.35 39.55
N ALA A 15 34.39 -18.44 38.60
CA ALA A 15 35.04 -17.13 38.81
C ALA A 15 36.56 -17.09 38.53
N GLY A 16 37.00 -15.99 37.91
CA GLY A 16 38.39 -15.48 37.85
C GLY A 16 39.16 -15.86 36.58
N ALA A 17 39.38 -15.01 35.56
CA ALA A 17 39.99 -13.66 35.46
C ALA A 17 41.53 -13.65 35.36
N ASP A 18 42.03 -12.63 34.64
CA ASP A 18 43.40 -12.18 34.35
C ASP A 18 44.03 -12.66 33.02
N VAL A 19 44.34 -11.84 31.99
CA VAL A 19 44.83 -10.44 31.77
C VAL A 19 46.36 -10.32 31.65
N CYS A 20 46.79 -9.56 30.62
CA CYS A 20 48.12 -9.04 30.23
C CYS A 20 49.07 -10.01 29.50
N GLY A 21 49.84 -9.64 28.47
CA GLY A 21 50.12 -8.34 27.83
C GLY A 21 51.53 -8.35 27.21
N GLY A 22 51.71 -7.67 26.05
CA GLY A 22 53.01 -7.33 25.42
C GLY A 22 53.72 -8.48 24.68
N GLY A 23 54.29 -8.34 23.48
CA GLY A 23 54.83 -7.18 22.77
C GLY A 23 56.35 -7.32 22.66
N GLY A 24 56.88 -7.52 21.45
CA GLY A 24 58.32 -7.49 21.16
C GLY A 24 58.81 -8.65 20.27
N GLY A 25 59.33 -8.31 19.09
CA GLY A 25 59.69 -9.26 18.03
C GLY A 25 61.17 -9.65 17.98
N ALA A 26 61.48 -10.59 17.09
CA ALA A 26 62.80 -10.84 16.51
C ALA A 26 62.68 -11.70 15.24
N GLU A 27 63.64 -11.50 14.35
CA GLU A 27 63.75 -11.84 12.92
C GLU A 27 63.78 -13.35 12.54
N GLU A 28 63.17 -13.65 11.37
CA GLU A 28 63.55 -14.55 10.25
C GLU A 28 64.16 -15.98 10.47
N PRO A 29 64.22 -16.87 9.43
CA PRO A 29 63.40 -17.03 8.23
C PRO A 29 63.00 -18.51 7.94
N GLY A 30 62.09 -18.69 6.97
CA GLY A 30 62.09 -19.84 6.05
C GLY A 30 61.82 -21.25 6.61
N ARG A 31 60.55 -21.70 6.57
CA ARG A 31 60.22 -23.11 6.37
C ARG A 31 58.79 -23.27 5.86
N THR A 32 58.71 -23.78 4.64
CA THR A 32 57.57 -24.41 3.98
C THR A 32 56.70 -25.18 4.96
N ARG A 33 55.52 -24.64 5.30
CA ARG A 33 54.45 -25.38 5.98
C ARG A 33 53.51 -25.96 4.93
N VAL A 34 53.59 -27.28 4.81
CA VAL A 34 52.52 -28.15 4.30
C VAL A 34 51.20 -27.70 4.90
N ARG A 35 50.32 -27.12 4.07
CA ARG A 35 48.95 -26.80 4.46
C ARG A 35 48.19 -28.12 4.47
N GLY A 36 47.62 -28.44 5.63
CA GLY A 36 46.92 -29.69 5.88
C GLY A 36 45.80 -29.94 4.87
N ARG A 37 45.65 -31.22 4.54
CA ARG A 37 44.41 -31.79 4.02
C ARG A 37 43.26 -31.40 4.95
N GLY A 38 42.56 -30.33 4.63
CA GLY A 38 41.15 -30.23 4.94
C GLY A 38 40.44 -31.14 3.95
N GLU A 39 39.73 -32.13 4.46
CA GLU A 39 38.78 -32.91 3.67
C GLU A 39 37.69 -31.96 3.16
N GLU A 40 37.91 -31.41 1.96
CA GLU A 40 36.86 -30.82 1.15
C GLU A 40 35.85 -31.92 0.86
N ARG A 41 34.69 -31.87 1.51
CA ARG A 41 33.48 -32.50 1.00
C ARG A 41 33.34 -32.02 -0.46
N PRO A 42 33.18 -32.93 -1.45
CA PRO A 42 33.02 -32.51 -2.83
C PRO A 42 31.79 -31.60 -2.88
N GLY A 43 32.02 -30.32 -3.19
CA GLY A 43 30.96 -29.36 -3.42
C GLY A 43 30.02 -29.96 -4.45
N ARG A 44 28.71 -29.89 -4.20
CA ARG A 44 27.72 -30.14 -5.24
C ARG A 44 28.14 -29.28 -6.43
N ALA A 45 28.57 -29.89 -7.52
CA ALA A 45 28.78 -29.19 -8.77
C ALA A 45 27.51 -28.39 -9.06
N SER A 46 27.64 -27.10 -9.35
CA SER A 46 26.51 -26.31 -9.84
C SER A 46 25.89 -27.04 -11.01
N ALA A 47 24.55 -27.06 -11.07
CA ALA A 47 23.87 -27.61 -12.24
C ALA A 47 24.39 -26.91 -13.50
N PRO A 48 24.71 -27.64 -14.58
CA PRO A 48 25.27 -27.04 -15.78
C PRO A 48 24.29 -26.03 -16.36
N ASP A 49 24.82 -24.89 -16.79
CA ASP A 49 23.99 -23.87 -17.42
C ASP A 49 23.58 -24.28 -18.85
N ARG A 50 22.66 -23.52 -19.46
CA ARG A 50 22.10 -23.85 -20.78
C ARG A 50 23.17 -23.83 -21.88
N ASP A 51 24.17 -22.95 -21.77
CA ASP A 51 25.25 -22.85 -22.75
C ASP A 51 26.25 -24.01 -22.61
N GLU A 52 26.53 -24.44 -21.38
CA GLU A 52 27.33 -25.63 -21.08
C GLU A 52 26.66 -26.89 -21.63
N VAL A 53 25.34 -27.00 -21.52
CA VAL A 53 24.56 -28.10 -22.11
C VAL A 53 24.65 -28.09 -23.64
N LEU A 54 24.49 -26.93 -24.29
CA LEU A 54 24.59 -26.79 -25.74
C LEU A 54 26.01 -27.07 -26.25
N GLY A 55 27.04 -26.59 -25.54
CA GLY A 55 28.44 -26.87 -25.83
C GLY A 55 28.77 -28.36 -25.70
N ALA A 56 28.37 -29.00 -24.60
CA ALA A 56 28.55 -30.44 -24.40
C ALA A 56 27.80 -31.28 -25.43
N TYR A 57 26.59 -30.86 -25.84
CA TYR A 57 25.85 -31.51 -26.91
C TYR A 57 26.57 -31.40 -28.26
N LEU A 58 27.08 -30.21 -28.61
CA LEU A 58 27.86 -30.01 -29.83
C LEU A 58 29.12 -30.88 -29.83
N ASP A 59 29.87 -30.89 -28.73
CA ASP A 59 31.09 -31.70 -28.59
C ASP A 59 30.79 -33.20 -28.73
N LEU A 60 29.69 -33.67 -28.14
CA LEU A 60 29.22 -35.04 -28.29
C LEU A 60 28.88 -35.37 -29.75
N MET A 61 28.18 -34.47 -30.45
CA MET A 61 27.83 -34.65 -31.86
C MET A 61 29.09 -34.66 -32.75
N CYS A 62 30.02 -33.73 -32.52
CA CYS A 62 31.30 -33.71 -33.24
C CYS A 62 32.12 -34.98 -33.00
N LEU A 63 32.12 -35.51 -31.77
CA LEU A 63 32.77 -36.77 -31.43
C LEU A 63 32.11 -37.97 -32.12
N ARG A 64 30.77 -38.06 -32.14
CA ARG A 64 30.04 -39.13 -32.83
C ARG A 64 30.31 -39.15 -34.33
N ILE A 65 30.28 -37.97 -34.97
CA ILE A 65 30.62 -37.80 -36.38
C ILE A 65 32.08 -38.22 -36.62
N ALA A 66 33.01 -37.79 -35.76
CA ALA A 66 34.41 -38.17 -35.88
C ALA A 66 34.65 -39.66 -35.69
N VAL A 67 33.95 -40.34 -34.76
CA VAL A 67 34.02 -41.79 -34.58
C VAL A 67 33.56 -42.51 -35.85
N ARG A 68 32.47 -42.05 -36.49
CA ARG A 68 31.98 -42.62 -37.74
C ARG A 68 32.95 -42.42 -38.90
N LEU A 69 33.50 -41.22 -39.05
CA LEU A 69 34.53 -40.92 -40.05
C LEU A 69 35.80 -41.75 -39.80
N ALA A 70 36.24 -41.87 -38.54
CA ALA A 70 37.40 -42.67 -38.19
C ALA A 70 37.20 -44.16 -38.49
N ALA A 71 36.01 -44.70 -38.27
CA ALA A 71 35.67 -46.09 -38.60
C ALA A 71 35.74 -46.35 -40.12
N ALA A 72 35.26 -45.41 -40.94
CA ALA A 72 35.31 -45.51 -42.40
C ALA A 72 36.73 -45.36 -42.98
N ASN A 73 37.63 -44.68 -42.26
CA ASN A 73 38.99 -44.34 -42.72
C ASN A 73 40.11 -45.06 -41.93
N GLY A 74 39.78 -46.04 -41.07
CA GLY A 74 40.76 -46.85 -40.33
C GLY A 74 41.55 -46.13 -39.23
N MET A 75 41.07 -45.00 -38.72
CA MET A 75 41.77 -44.15 -37.75
C MET A 75 41.44 -44.54 -36.30
N ARG A 76 42.40 -44.43 -35.37
CA ARG A 76 42.20 -44.79 -33.94
C ARG A 76 42.90 -43.81 -32.99
N GLY A 77 42.47 -43.80 -31.73
CA GLY A 77 43.12 -43.06 -30.64
C GLY A 77 43.09 -41.54 -30.81
N THR A 78 44.25 -40.88 -30.66
CA THR A 78 44.38 -39.40 -30.71
C THR A 78 43.94 -38.80 -32.05
N ALA A 79 43.97 -39.58 -33.14
CA ALA A 79 43.47 -39.16 -34.44
C ALA A 79 41.95 -38.86 -34.44
N VAL A 80 41.16 -39.58 -33.63
CA VAL A 80 39.71 -39.34 -33.49
C VAL A 80 39.44 -38.01 -32.80
N ARG A 81 40.25 -37.63 -31.81
CA ARG A 81 40.14 -36.33 -31.12
C ARG A 81 40.48 -35.16 -32.06
N ARG A 82 41.53 -35.30 -32.87
CA ARG A 82 41.87 -34.31 -33.91
C ARG A 82 40.75 -34.17 -34.94
N LEU A 83 40.16 -35.29 -35.35
CA LEU A 83 39.03 -35.30 -36.28
C LEU A 83 37.79 -34.66 -35.67
N ALA A 84 37.50 -34.87 -34.38
CA ALA A 84 36.40 -34.19 -33.68
C ALA A 84 36.61 -32.67 -33.66
N ALA A 85 37.83 -32.18 -33.42
CA ALA A 85 38.15 -30.76 -33.51
C ALA A 85 37.99 -30.21 -34.95
N GLN A 86 38.36 -30.99 -35.97
CA GLN A 86 38.14 -30.62 -37.37
C GLN A 86 36.64 -30.58 -37.73
N VAL A 87 35.86 -31.54 -37.24
CA VAL A 87 34.39 -31.56 -37.40
C VAL A 87 33.79 -30.34 -36.75
N SER A 88 34.16 -30.01 -35.50
CA SER A 88 33.72 -28.79 -34.83
C SER A 88 34.04 -27.55 -35.69
N GLY A 89 35.27 -27.42 -36.19
CA GLY A 89 35.65 -26.33 -37.08
C GLY A 89 34.78 -26.22 -38.35
N GLN A 90 34.43 -27.34 -38.99
CA GLN A 90 33.52 -27.36 -40.14
C GLN A 90 32.08 -27.01 -39.75
N VAL A 91 31.62 -27.44 -38.57
CA VAL A 91 30.28 -27.12 -38.07
C VAL A 91 30.16 -25.62 -37.77
N HIS A 92 31.18 -24.99 -37.19
CA HIS A 92 31.23 -23.53 -37.03
C HIS A 92 31.27 -22.79 -38.38
N GLU A 93 31.93 -23.35 -39.41
CA GLU A 93 31.89 -22.79 -40.77
C GLU A 93 30.52 -22.95 -41.44
N ALA A 94 29.83 -24.08 -41.24
CA ALA A 94 28.46 -24.26 -41.68
C ALA A 94 27.52 -23.22 -41.03
N ALA A 95 27.66 -23.02 -39.71
CA ALA A 95 26.91 -21.99 -38.98
C ALA A 95 27.13 -20.58 -39.54
N ARG A 96 28.37 -20.19 -39.85
CA ARG A 96 28.67 -18.91 -40.51
C ARG A 96 27.96 -18.76 -41.85
N ARG A 97 27.93 -19.80 -42.66
CA ARG A 97 27.27 -19.78 -43.99
C ARG A 97 25.75 -19.74 -43.90
N CYS A 98 25.15 -20.28 -42.84
CA CYS A 98 23.72 -20.18 -42.56
C CYS A 98 23.25 -18.74 -42.25
N LEU A 99 24.14 -17.84 -41.84
CA LEU A 99 23.83 -16.41 -41.63
C LEU A 99 23.73 -15.62 -42.94
N GLY A 100 24.09 -16.22 -44.07
CA GLY A 100 23.96 -15.62 -45.40
C GLY A 100 22.51 -15.47 -45.87
N PRO A 101 22.28 -15.06 -47.13
CA PRO A 101 20.94 -14.77 -47.67
C PRO A 101 19.96 -15.96 -47.71
N GLY A 102 20.41 -17.17 -47.36
CA GLY A 102 19.62 -18.40 -47.28
C GLY A 102 18.72 -18.53 -46.04
N GLN A 103 18.53 -17.46 -45.26
CA GLN A 103 17.57 -17.41 -44.14
C GLN A 103 17.71 -18.55 -43.11
N GLY A 104 18.95 -18.97 -42.81
CA GLY A 104 19.23 -20.08 -41.89
C GLY A 104 19.44 -21.43 -42.56
N GLU A 105 19.12 -21.57 -43.85
CA GLU A 105 19.42 -22.76 -44.64
C GLU A 105 20.84 -22.70 -45.23
N LEU A 106 21.52 -23.84 -45.18
CA LEU A 106 22.76 -24.08 -45.88
C LEU A 106 22.43 -24.67 -47.25
N GLY A 107 22.54 -23.84 -48.29
CA GLY A 107 22.31 -24.29 -49.67
C GLY A 107 23.20 -25.46 -50.06
N ARG A 108 22.75 -26.32 -50.97
CA ARG A 108 23.43 -27.58 -51.33
C ARG A 108 24.92 -27.41 -51.71
N ALA A 109 25.25 -26.37 -52.48
CA ALA A 109 26.64 -26.06 -52.85
C ALA A 109 27.49 -25.62 -51.64
N ALA A 110 26.90 -24.86 -50.71
CA ALA A 110 27.56 -24.43 -49.49
C ALA A 110 27.76 -25.62 -48.52
N PHE A 111 26.79 -26.54 -48.45
CA PHE A 111 26.90 -27.79 -47.71
C PHE A 111 28.02 -28.67 -48.25
N GLU A 112 28.05 -28.93 -49.56
CA GLU A 112 29.09 -29.78 -50.17
C GLU A 112 30.49 -29.18 -50.02
N ALA A 113 30.61 -27.85 -50.01
CA ALA A 113 31.87 -27.16 -49.79
C ALA A 113 32.39 -27.24 -48.34
N VAL A 114 31.53 -27.52 -47.35
CA VAL A 114 31.89 -27.72 -45.94
C VAL A 114 31.98 -29.21 -45.60
N PHE A 115 31.06 -30.01 -46.12
CA PHE A 115 30.92 -31.45 -45.94
C PHE A 115 30.87 -32.16 -47.29
N PRO A 116 32.03 -32.57 -47.83
CA PRO A 116 32.13 -33.19 -49.15
C PRO A 116 31.50 -34.59 -49.19
N TRP A 117 30.89 -34.94 -50.32
CA TRP A 117 30.38 -36.29 -50.59
C TRP A 117 31.50 -37.28 -50.95
N GLY A 118 32.56 -36.82 -51.60
CA GLY A 118 33.70 -37.63 -52.05
C GLY A 118 35.04 -37.19 -51.42
N PRO A 119 36.16 -37.86 -51.77
CA PRO A 119 37.49 -37.46 -51.33
C PRO A 119 37.84 -36.06 -51.82
N VAL A 120 38.35 -35.21 -50.93
CA VAL A 120 38.77 -33.84 -51.27
C VAL A 120 40.18 -33.89 -51.89
N PRO A 121 40.42 -33.21 -53.03
CA PRO A 121 41.77 -33.06 -53.57
C PRO A 121 42.66 -32.19 -52.69
N GLY A 122 43.90 -32.63 -52.44
CA GLY A 122 44.87 -31.96 -51.55
C GLY A 122 44.66 -32.33 -50.07
N GLU A 123 45.66 -32.11 -49.21
CA GLU A 123 45.69 -32.51 -47.78
C GLU A 123 44.56 -31.91 -46.88
N ARG A 124 43.58 -31.22 -47.47
CA ARG A 124 42.42 -30.63 -46.80
C ARG A 124 41.55 -31.74 -46.17
N LEU A 125 41.15 -31.54 -44.91
CA LEU A 125 40.42 -32.54 -44.11
C LEU A 125 41.13 -33.91 -44.00
N GLY A 126 42.46 -33.93 -44.19
CA GLY A 126 43.28 -35.14 -44.04
C GLY A 126 42.99 -36.25 -45.05
N GLY A 127 42.39 -35.93 -46.21
CA GLY A 127 42.05 -36.92 -47.24
C GLY A 127 40.92 -37.89 -46.87
N THR A 128 40.19 -37.61 -45.79
CA THR A 128 39.13 -38.47 -45.26
C THR A 128 37.85 -38.41 -46.10
N VAL A 129 37.21 -39.56 -46.31
CA VAL A 129 35.95 -39.68 -47.07
C VAL A 129 34.74 -39.84 -46.14
N GLY A 130 33.55 -39.43 -46.60
CA GLY A 130 32.28 -39.72 -45.94
C GLY A 130 31.68 -38.60 -45.06
N TRP A 131 32.18 -37.36 -45.16
CA TRP A 131 31.74 -36.22 -44.34
C TRP A 131 30.25 -35.94 -44.41
N ALA A 132 29.69 -35.76 -45.62
CA ALA A 132 28.26 -35.51 -45.81
C ALA A 132 27.39 -36.62 -45.19
N SER A 133 27.72 -37.88 -45.47
CA SER A 133 26.98 -39.02 -44.95
C SER A 133 27.06 -39.11 -43.42
N ALA A 134 28.22 -38.82 -42.82
CA ALA A 134 28.40 -38.89 -41.39
C ALA A 134 27.58 -37.83 -40.64
N VAL A 135 27.58 -36.58 -41.12
CA VAL A 135 26.83 -35.48 -40.50
C VAL A 135 25.31 -35.69 -40.59
N LEU A 136 24.82 -36.18 -41.73
CA LEU A 136 23.40 -36.47 -41.95
C LEU A 136 22.94 -37.70 -41.14
N THR A 137 23.78 -38.74 -41.04
CA THR A 137 23.45 -39.94 -40.29
C THR A 137 23.41 -39.69 -38.79
N GLU A 138 24.34 -38.89 -38.27
CA GLU A 138 24.31 -38.49 -36.86
C GLU A 138 23.21 -37.45 -36.59
N GLY A 139 22.57 -36.89 -37.61
CA GLY A 139 21.41 -36.01 -37.46
C GLY A 139 21.77 -34.61 -36.95
N LEU A 140 23.02 -34.15 -37.14
CA LEU A 140 23.39 -32.78 -36.79
C LEU A 140 22.78 -31.78 -37.79
N LEU A 141 22.80 -32.13 -39.08
CA LEU A 141 22.10 -31.43 -40.15
C LEU A 141 21.04 -32.35 -40.76
N VAL A 142 19.91 -31.77 -41.17
CA VAL A 142 18.82 -32.45 -41.85
C VAL A 142 18.45 -31.71 -43.14
N PRO A 143 17.96 -32.41 -44.17
CA PRO A 143 17.42 -31.77 -45.36
C PRO A 143 16.27 -30.82 -45.00
N ALA A 144 16.27 -29.62 -45.57
CA ALA A 144 15.19 -28.64 -45.47
C ALA A 144 15.09 -27.86 -46.78
N GLY A 145 13.94 -27.98 -47.45
CA GLY A 145 13.75 -27.40 -48.77
C GLY A 145 14.80 -27.89 -49.77
N GLU A 146 15.46 -26.94 -50.44
CA GLU A 146 16.53 -27.17 -51.43
C GLU A 146 17.93 -27.28 -50.79
N GLY A 147 18.02 -27.26 -49.46
CA GLY A 147 19.27 -27.24 -48.72
C GLY A 147 19.24 -28.08 -47.45
N TYR A 148 20.03 -27.66 -46.47
CA TYR A 148 20.18 -28.33 -45.19
C TYR A 148 20.05 -27.32 -44.06
N ARG A 149 19.55 -27.77 -42.90
CA ARG A 149 19.52 -26.96 -41.67
C ARG A 149 19.99 -27.80 -40.48
N PHE A 150 20.36 -27.14 -39.41
CA PHE A 150 20.57 -27.82 -38.13
C PHE A 150 19.27 -28.48 -37.66
N ALA A 151 19.39 -29.71 -37.16
CA ALA A 151 18.24 -30.48 -36.72
C ALA A 151 17.53 -29.81 -35.52
N HIS A 152 18.33 -29.31 -34.58
CA HIS A 152 17.87 -28.57 -33.41
C HIS A 152 18.01 -27.07 -33.63
N GLU A 153 16.88 -26.37 -33.60
CA GLU A 153 16.79 -24.93 -33.80
C GLU A 153 17.59 -24.14 -32.76
N GLU A 154 17.44 -24.48 -31.49
CA GLU A 154 18.18 -23.81 -30.40
C GLU A 154 19.71 -23.96 -30.53
N LEU A 155 20.20 -25.16 -30.90
CA LEU A 155 21.63 -25.35 -31.18
C LEU A 155 22.06 -24.49 -32.38
N ALA A 156 21.24 -24.44 -33.43
CA ALA A 156 21.48 -23.64 -34.62
C ALA A 156 21.63 -22.17 -34.26
N ASP A 157 20.69 -21.64 -33.49
CA ASP A 157 20.64 -20.24 -33.12
C ASP A 157 21.79 -19.86 -32.19
N TRP A 158 22.13 -20.75 -31.25
CA TRP A 158 23.28 -20.57 -30.37
C TRP A 158 24.61 -20.52 -31.13
N ILE A 159 24.88 -21.50 -32.02
CA ILE A 159 26.14 -21.54 -32.76
C ILE A 159 26.22 -20.46 -33.84
N GLN A 160 25.09 -20.09 -34.45
CA GLN A 160 25.04 -19.01 -35.43
C GLN A 160 25.20 -17.64 -34.76
N GLY A 161 24.57 -17.42 -33.61
CA GLY A 161 24.74 -16.20 -32.82
C GLY A 161 26.19 -15.94 -32.43
N ALA A 162 26.98 -17.00 -32.20
CA ALA A 162 28.41 -16.88 -31.93
C ALA A 162 29.25 -16.31 -33.09
N HIS A 163 28.74 -16.33 -34.33
CA HIS A 163 29.41 -15.74 -35.49
C HIS A 163 28.67 -14.55 -36.10
N LEU A 164 27.57 -14.12 -35.49
CA LEU A 164 26.79 -12.99 -35.99
C LEU A 164 27.53 -11.69 -35.72
N ASP A 165 27.65 -10.84 -36.75
CA ASP A 165 28.03 -9.43 -36.58
C ASP A 165 26.83 -8.69 -35.95
N LEU A 166 26.87 -8.57 -34.63
CA LEU A 166 25.77 -8.01 -33.84
C LEU A 166 25.50 -6.54 -34.21
N ASP A 167 26.54 -5.72 -34.40
CA ASP A 167 26.37 -4.31 -34.74
C ASP A 167 25.71 -4.14 -36.11
N ALA A 168 26.15 -4.91 -37.11
CA ALA A 168 25.53 -4.89 -38.43
C ALA A 168 24.08 -5.39 -38.39
N ALA A 169 23.80 -6.41 -37.58
CA ALA A 169 22.46 -6.97 -37.41
C ALA A 169 21.52 -5.95 -36.74
N LEU A 170 21.88 -5.39 -35.59
CA LEU A 170 21.08 -4.39 -34.88
C LEU A 170 20.85 -3.14 -35.73
N HIS A 171 21.87 -2.71 -36.49
CA HIS A 171 21.72 -1.60 -37.42
C HIS A 171 20.69 -1.90 -38.51
N ALA A 172 20.74 -3.10 -39.11
CA ALA A 172 19.82 -3.49 -40.18
C ALA A 172 18.37 -3.68 -39.69
N LEU A 173 18.20 -4.28 -38.51
CA LEU A 173 16.90 -4.68 -37.96
C LEU A 173 16.18 -3.54 -37.24
N VAL A 174 16.91 -2.72 -36.48
CA VAL A 174 16.33 -1.72 -35.57
C VAL A 174 16.80 -0.30 -35.93
N HIS A 175 18.11 -0.02 -35.87
CA HIS A 175 18.58 1.36 -35.91
C HIS A 175 18.38 2.06 -37.26
N ARG A 176 18.35 1.33 -38.38
CA ARG A 176 18.05 1.91 -39.70
C ARG A 176 16.67 2.55 -39.73
N GLY A 177 15.66 1.89 -39.17
CA GLY A 177 14.30 2.42 -39.08
C GLY A 177 14.24 3.64 -38.16
N TRP A 178 14.93 3.55 -37.02
CA TRP A 178 15.03 4.64 -36.04
C TRP A 178 15.70 5.90 -36.62
N ILE A 179 16.86 5.76 -37.26
CA ILE A 179 17.59 6.87 -37.90
C ILE A 179 16.73 7.52 -38.99
N ALA A 180 16.04 6.72 -39.81
CA ALA A 180 15.16 7.26 -40.85
C ALA A 180 13.97 8.06 -40.29
N GLN A 181 13.39 7.63 -39.16
CA GLN A 181 12.33 8.37 -38.48
C GLN A 181 12.84 9.63 -37.77
N ASP A 182 14.03 9.58 -37.14
CA ASP A 182 14.65 10.74 -36.52
C ASP A 182 15.03 11.82 -37.56
N GLU A 183 15.58 11.41 -38.71
CA GLU A 183 15.82 12.29 -39.85
C GLU A 183 14.52 12.93 -40.38
N ALA A 184 13.42 12.16 -40.43
CA ALA A 184 12.10 12.68 -40.84
C ALA A 184 11.53 13.70 -39.83
N ARG A 185 11.72 13.49 -38.52
CA ARG A 185 11.31 14.42 -37.46
C ARG A 185 12.11 15.73 -37.47
N ARG A 186 13.38 15.69 -37.88
CA ARG A 186 14.28 16.87 -37.96
C ARG A 186 14.05 17.76 -39.19
N GLY A 187 13.07 17.46 -40.04
CA GLY A 187 12.54 18.43 -41.01
C GLY A 187 13.51 18.85 -42.11
N TRP A 188 14.32 17.94 -42.67
CA TRP A 188 15.06 18.23 -43.90
C TRP A 188 14.18 17.97 -45.12
N GLY A 189 13.47 19.01 -45.56
CA GLY A 189 12.67 19.04 -46.79
C GLY A 189 13.52 18.97 -48.07
N THR A 190 14.23 17.86 -48.28
CA THR A 190 14.94 17.59 -49.53
C THR A 190 14.35 16.35 -50.19
N MET A 191 13.66 16.56 -51.32
CA MET A 191 13.24 15.48 -52.22
C MET A 191 14.42 14.51 -52.46
N PRO A 192 14.23 13.19 -52.37
CA PRO A 192 15.34 12.26 -52.56
C PRO A 192 15.88 12.37 -53.98
N SER A 193 17.19 12.59 -54.15
CA SER A 193 17.81 12.51 -55.48
C SER A 193 17.60 11.11 -56.07
N GLU A 194 17.45 11.00 -57.39
CA GLU A 194 17.33 9.70 -58.08
C GLU A 194 18.48 8.74 -57.74
N ALA A 195 19.66 9.27 -57.40
CA ALA A 195 20.81 8.49 -56.94
C ALA A 195 20.57 7.86 -55.55
N ARG A 196 19.87 8.56 -54.64
CA ARG A 196 19.46 8.05 -53.32
C ARG A 196 18.39 6.98 -53.50
N VAL A 197 17.40 7.20 -54.36
CA VAL A 197 16.35 6.23 -54.72
C VAL A 197 16.96 4.98 -55.36
N ARG A 198 17.90 5.11 -56.30
CA ARG A 198 18.61 3.96 -56.90
C ARG A 198 19.52 3.25 -55.90
N ARG A 199 20.19 3.97 -54.98
CA ARG A 199 20.96 3.33 -53.88
C ARG A 199 20.05 2.57 -52.93
N GLN A 200 18.88 3.13 -52.61
CA GLN A 200 17.89 2.53 -51.73
C GLN A 200 17.23 1.32 -52.38
N ALA A 201 16.90 1.38 -53.67
CA ALA A 201 16.42 0.25 -54.47
C ALA A 201 17.49 -0.84 -54.62
N ARG A 202 18.76 -0.49 -54.89
CA ARG A 202 19.89 -1.43 -54.93
C ARG A 202 20.26 -2.04 -53.57
N ARG A 203 19.95 -1.36 -52.47
CA ARG A 203 20.08 -1.90 -51.10
C ARG A 203 18.87 -2.76 -50.72
N ALA A 204 17.67 -2.37 -51.13
CA ALA A 204 16.44 -3.16 -50.92
C ALA A 204 16.49 -4.50 -51.66
N THR A 205 17.14 -4.57 -52.82
CA THR A 205 17.39 -5.84 -53.53
C THR A 205 18.53 -6.67 -52.94
N ARG A 206 19.36 -6.12 -52.03
CA ARG A 206 20.42 -6.87 -51.32
C ARG A 206 19.99 -7.35 -49.93
N ASN A 207 19.04 -6.66 -49.31
CA ASN A 207 18.53 -6.98 -47.97
C ASN A 207 17.07 -7.41 -48.09
N LEU A 208 16.85 -8.69 -48.40
CA LEU A 208 15.54 -9.30 -48.12
C LEU A 208 15.24 -9.11 -46.62
N PRO A 209 13.99 -8.78 -46.23
CA PRO A 209 13.64 -8.61 -44.83
C PRO A 209 13.96 -9.90 -44.07
N VAL A 210 14.72 -9.77 -42.97
CA VAL A 210 15.04 -10.91 -42.10
C VAL A 210 13.73 -11.38 -41.47
N PRO A 211 13.33 -12.65 -41.68
CA PRO A 211 12.10 -13.17 -41.10
C PRO A 211 12.14 -13.16 -39.57
N ARG A 212 11.00 -12.85 -38.95
CA ARG A 212 10.83 -12.78 -37.50
C ARG A 212 11.21 -14.08 -36.75
N HIS A 213 11.05 -15.24 -37.39
CA HIS A 213 11.47 -16.52 -36.81
C HIS A 213 12.99 -16.65 -36.65
N ARG A 214 13.79 -15.76 -37.25
CA ARG A 214 15.26 -15.75 -37.13
C ARG A 214 15.76 -14.88 -35.98
N ILE A 215 14.95 -14.73 -34.93
CA ILE A 215 15.31 -13.93 -33.75
C ILE A 215 16.37 -14.61 -32.88
N GLY A 216 16.37 -15.93 -32.81
CA GLY A 216 17.24 -16.71 -31.94
C GLY A 216 18.73 -16.38 -32.05
N PRO A 217 19.35 -16.34 -33.25
CA PRO A 217 20.78 -16.01 -33.39
C PRO A 217 21.12 -14.62 -32.86
N VAL A 218 20.22 -13.66 -33.02
CA VAL A 218 20.42 -12.28 -32.53
C VAL A 218 20.35 -12.23 -31.00
N VAL A 219 19.39 -12.94 -30.40
CA VAL A 219 19.28 -13.07 -28.93
C VAL A 219 20.52 -13.76 -28.37
N HIS A 220 20.98 -14.86 -28.98
CA HIS A 220 22.19 -15.55 -28.53
C HIS A 220 23.44 -14.69 -28.68
N ALA A 221 23.55 -13.87 -29.73
CA ALA A 221 24.65 -12.92 -29.86
C ALA A 221 24.66 -11.86 -28.74
N LEU A 222 23.49 -11.36 -28.34
CA LEU A 222 23.35 -10.44 -27.19
C LEU A 222 23.70 -11.11 -25.85
N LEU A 223 23.23 -12.35 -25.63
CA LEU A 223 23.59 -13.12 -24.42
C LEU A 223 25.10 -13.41 -24.38
N LEU A 224 25.69 -13.75 -25.52
CA LEU A 224 27.13 -13.98 -25.65
C LEU A 224 27.94 -12.71 -25.36
N LEU A 225 27.48 -11.54 -25.81
CA LEU A 225 28.07 -10.25 -25.49
C LEU A 225 28.14 -10.04 -23.97
N GLY A 226 27.02 -10.26 -23.27
CA GLY A 226 26.96 -10.15 -21.81
C GLY A 226 27.93 -11.09 -21.09
N ARG A 227 28.11 -12.32 -21.61
CA ARG A 227 29.05 -13.30 -21.05
C ARG A 227 30.51 -12.96 -21.30
N GLN A 228 30.85 -12.47 -22.50
CA GLN A 228 32.25 -12.22 -22.89
C GLN A 228 32.76 -10.85 -22.43
N GLN A 229 31.91 -9.82 -22.50
CA GLN A 229 32.28 -8.42 -22.25
C GLN A 229 31.68 -7.88 -20.95
N GLY A 230 30.79 -8.64 -20.30
CA GLY A 230 30.21 -8.32 -19.01
C GLY A 230 28.84 -7.64 -19.10
N PRO A 231 28.16 -7.47 -17.95
CA PRO A 231 26.79 -6.97 -17.89
C PRO A 231 26.67 -5.50 -18.32
N THR A 232 27.71 -4.68 -18.15
CA THR A 232 27.69 -3.26 -18.53
C THR A 232 27.56 -3.07 -20.03
N GLU A 233 28.28 -3.87 -20.84
CA GLU A 233 28.22 -3.77 -22.29
C GLU A 233 26.85 -4.20 -22.81
N LEU A 234 26.30 -5.32 -22.30
CA LEU A 234 24.95 -5.73 -22.64
C LEU A 234 23.91 -4.69 -22.19
N ALA A 235 24.06 -4.10 -21.01
CA ALA A 235 23.16 -3.04 -20.53
C ALA A 235 23.15 -1.85 -21.50
N GLY A 236 24.32 -1.42 -22.00
CA GLY A 236 24.40 -0.35 -23.01
C GLY A 236 23.62 -0.67 -24.28
N ARG A 237 23.70 -1.91 -24.78
CA ARG A 237 22.93 -2.35 -25.97
C ARG A 237 21.44 -2.44 -25.70
N LEU A 238 21.03 -2.86 -24.51
CA LEU A 238 19.62 -2.87 -24.11
C LEU A 238 19.08 -1.44 -23.94
N GLU A 239 19.89 -0.49 -23.46
CA GLU A 239 19.52 0.93 -23.41
C GLU A 239 19.33 1.50 -24.84
N GLU A 240 20.25 1.21 -25.77
CA GLU A 240 20.12 1.60 -27.18
C GLU A 240 18.84 1.05 -27.84
N LEU A 241 18.50 -0.22 -27.55
CA LEU A 241 17.27 -0.85 -28.03
C LEU A 241 16.01 -0.21 -27.41
N LEU A 242 16.06 0.15 -26.13
CA LEU A 242 14.96 0.81 -25.45
C LEU A 242 14.71 2.23 -25.99
N ASP A 243 15.77 2.99 -26.23
CA ASP A 243 15.67 4.32 -26.84
C ASP A 243 15.14 4.25 -28.28
N ALA A 244 15.60 3.26 -29.05
CA ALA A 244 15.06 3.00 -30.38
C ALA A 244 13.57 2.63 -30.32
N LEU A 245 13.17 1.77 -29.39
CA LEU A 245 11.77 1.40 -29.19
C LEU A 245 10.89 2.60 -28.83
N ASP A 246 11.31 3.44 -27.87
CA ASP A 246 10.58 4.65 -27.47
C ASP A 246 10.33 5.62 -28.64
N ALA A 247 11.32 5.72 -29.53
CA ALA A 247 11.21 6.54 -30.72
C ALA A 247 10.31 5.93 -31.80
N LEU A 248 10.41 4.61 -32.02
CA LEU A 248 9.71 3.87 -33.06
C LEU A 248 8.24 3.57 -32.74
N LEU A 249 7.86 3.54 -31.45
CA LEU A 249 6.52 3.15 -31.02
C LEU A 249 5.45 4.11 -31.57
N PRO A 250 4.52 3.63 -32.42
CA PRO A 250 3.53 4.50 -33.06
C PRO A 250 2.45 4.97 -32.07
N PRO A 251 1.80 6.12 -32.33
CA PRO A 251 0.59 6.50 -31.61
C PRO A 251 -0.58 5.56 -31.97
N GLY A 252 -1.38 5.17 -30.99
CA GLY A 252 -2.58 4.34 -31.18
C GLY A 252 -2.33 2.84 -31.34
N ARG A 253 -3.36 2.11 -31.80
CA ARG A 253 -3.39 0.63 -31.96
C ARG A 253 -3.01 0.19 -33.37
N THR A 254 -1.87 0.64 -33.88
CA THR A 254 -1.36 0.18 -35.18
C THR A 254 -0.51 -1.07 -34.99
N ALA A 255 -0.54 -1.98 -35.97
CA ALA A 255 0.34 -3.16 -35.94
C ALA A 255 1.81 -2.69 -35.94
N PRO A 256 2.69 -3.31 -35.14
CA PRO A 256 4.08 -2.89 -35.07
C PRO A 256 4.78 -3.16 -36.40
N ASP A 257 5.43 -2.11 -36.92
CA ASP A 257 6.39 -2.23 -38.01
C ASP A 257 7.54 -3.18 -37.61
N ASP A 258 8.21 -3.76 -38.59
CA ASP A 258 9.29 -4.74 -38.34
C ASP A 258 10.37 -4.23 -37.34
N PRO A 259 10.89 -2.99 -37.42
CA PRO A 259 11.87 -2.50 -36.46
C PRO A 259 11.36 -2.44 -35.01
N THR A 260 10.09 -2.08 -34.82
CA THR A 260 9.43 -2.05 -33.50
C THR A 260 9.28 -3.46 -32.96
N TRP A 261 8.87 -4.42 -33.81
CA TRP A 261 8.79 -5.83 -33.45
C TRP A 261 10.16 -6.36 -32.98
N TRP A 262 11.23 -6.09 -33.75
CA TRP A 262 12.58 -6.51 -33.40
C TRP A 262 13.07 -5.90 -32.07
N ALA A 263 12.90 -4.59 -31.87
CA ALA A 263 13.34 -3.94 -30.63
C ALA A 263 12.61 -4.52 -29.40
N THR A 264 11.28 -4.69 -29.48
CA THR A 264 10.46 -5.26 -28.41
C THR A 264 10.88 -6.68 -28.05
N HIS A 265 10.94 -7.58 -29.04
CA HIS A 265 11.22 -8.99 -28.75
C HIS A 265 12.69 -9.23 -28.37
N LEU A 266 13.66 -8.48 -28.92
CA LEU A 266 15.06 -8.60 -28.49
C LEU A 266 15.23 -8.17 -27.03
N LEU A 267 14.60 -7.06 -26.61
CA LEU A 267 14.61 -6.63 -25.22
C LEU A 267 13.98 -7.68 -24.30
N ALA A 268 12.77 -8.15 -24.63
CA ALA A 268 12.03 -9.10 -23.81
C ALA A 268 12.75 -10.46 -23.70
N ASP A 269 13.14 -11.06 -24.83
CA ASP A 269 13.73 -12.39 -24.87
C ASP A 269 15.11 -12.43 -24.19
N VAL A 270 15.93 -11.38 -24.33
CA VAL A 270 17.24 -11.32 -23.67
C VAL A 270 17.06 -11.22 -22.16
N LEU A 271 16.22 -10.30 -21.68
CA LEU A 271 15.99 -10.08 -20.24
C LEU A 271 15.35 -11.30 -19.54
N LEU A 272 14.56 -12.12 -20.26
CA LEU A 272 14.01 -13.36 -19.74
C LEU A 272 15.01 -14.54 -19.76
N ARG A 273 16.07 -14.48 -20.57
CA ARG A 273 17.04 -15.57 -20.75
C ARG A 273 18.38 -15.34 -20.02
N VAL A 274 18.64 -14.14 -19.50
CA VAL A 274 19.80 -13.92 -18.62
C VAL A 274 19.65 -14.74 -17.32
N PRO A 275 20.74 -15.28 -16.75
CA PRO A 275 20.66 -16.06 -15.51
C PRO A 275 20.33 -15.22 -14.28
N ASP A 276 20.73 -13.93 -14.28
CA ASP A 276 20.44 -12.94 -13.25
C ASP A 276 20.15 -11.60 -13.92
N ALA A 277 18.96 -11.05 -13.68
CA ALA A 277 18.54 -9.78 -14.23
C ALA A 277 18.94 -8.57 -13.35
N SER A 278 19.48 -8.80 -12.15
CA SER A 278 19.84 -7.74 -11.19
C SER A 278 20.76 -6.66 -11.76
N PRO A 279 21.81 -6.99 -12.56
CA PRO A 279 22.68 -5.99 -13.19
C PRO A 279 21.94 -5.04 -14.15
N TYR A 280 20.79 -5.45 -14.67
CA TYR A 280 19.99 -4.71 -15.65
C TYR A 280 18.82 -3.94 -15.01
N THR A 281 18.76 -3.86 -13.67
CA THR A 281 17.71 -3.15 -12.93
C THR A 281 17.54 -1.69 -13.38
N ARG A 282 18.63 -1.02 -13.82
CA ARG A 282 18.57 0.34 -14.37
C ARG A 282 17.77 0.38 -15.68
N VAL A 283 18.04 -0.54 -16.60
CA VAL A 283 17.32 -0.67 -17.88
C VAL A 283 15.84 -0.99 -17.62
N LEU A 284 15.57 -1.93 -16.70
CA LEU A 284 14.22 -2.30 -16.29
C LEU A 284 13.46 -1.12 -15.67
N ARG A 285 14.12 -0.30 -14.85
CA ARG A 285 13.52 0.91 -14.29
C ARG A 285 13.16 1.91 -15.39
N PHE A 286 14.06 2.14 -16.34
CA PHE A 286 13.76 3.01 -17.48
C PHE A 286 12.61 2.46 -18.31
N LEU A 287 12.57 1.16 -18.57
CA LEU A 287 11.45 0.53 -19.26
C LEU A 287 10.12 0.74 -18.51
N ALA A 288 10.11 0.56 -17.19
CA ALA A 288 8.92 0.81 -16.36
C ALA A 288 8.45 2.28 -16.42
N GLU A 289 9.38 3.23 -16.39
CA GLU A 289 9.09 4.66 -16.54
C GLU A 289 8.54 4.98 -17.94
N ARG A 290 9.11 4.36 -18.99
CA ARG A 290 8.64 4.52 -20.38
C ARG A 290 7.25 3.94 -20.59
N ILE A 291 6.91 2.81 -19.98
CA ILE A 291 5.56 2.24 -20.00
C ILE A 291 4.54 3.25 -19.47
N GLY A 292 4.84 3.93 -18.35
CA GLY A 292 4.00 5.02 -17.82
C GLY A 292 3.87 6.20 -18.79
N ALA A 293 4.99 6.62 -19.39
CA ALA A 293 4.99 7.71 -20.38
C ALA A 293 4.21 7.35 -21.65
N TRP A 294 4.31 6.11 -22.14
CA TRP A 294 3.56 5.64 -23.30
C TRP A 294 2.06 5.67 -23.05
N ARG A 295 1.60 5.18 -21.89
CA ARG A 295 0.17 5.21 -21.54
C ARG A 295 -0.37 6.64 -21.41
N THR A 296 0.36 7.54 -20.78
CA THR A 296 -0.05 8.97 -20.67
C THR A 296 -0.08 9.67 -22.02
N GLN A 297 0.74 9.23 -22.99
CA GLN A 297 0.73 9.72 -24.38
C GLN A 297 -0.28 9.00 -25.28
N GLY A 298 -1.11 8.08 -24.74
CA GLY A 298 -2.08 7.31 -25.52
C GLY A 298 -1.46 6.28 -26.47
N ARG A 299 -0.19 5.89 -26.24
CA ARG A 299 0.49 4.82 -26.97
C ARG A 299 0.20 3.47 -26.31
N CYS A 300 0.08 2.43 -27.13
CA CYS A 300 -0.14 1.08 -26.61
C CYS A 300 1.17 0.47 -26.12
N VAL A 301 1.15 -0.08 -24.91
CA VAL A 301 2.28 -0.84 -24.37
C VAL A 301 2.32 -2.19 -25.09
N PRO A 302 3.48 -2.61 -25.63
CA PRO A 302 3.62 -3.95 -26.21
C PRO A 302 3.24 -5.06 -25.21
N GLU A 303 2.56 -6.11 -25.68
CA GLU A 303 2.06 -7.19 -24.83
C GLU A 303 3.20 -7.96 -24.15
N GLU A 304 4.37 -7.98 -24.78
CA GLU A 304 5.61 -8.57 -24.29
C GLU A 304 6.11 -7.93 -22.99
N PHE A 305 5.69 -6.69 -22.68
CA PHE A 305 6.00 -5.99 -21.42
C PHE A 305 4.81 -5.97 -20.43
N GLY A 306 3.83 -6.86 -20.65
CA GLY A 306 2.71 -7.09 -19.74
C GLY A 306 3.14 -7.72 -18.41
N PRO A 307 2.19 -7.94 -17.48
CA PRO A 307 2.51 -8.38 -16.12
C PRO A 307 3.30 -9.70 -16.05
N GLY A 308 3.02 -10.65 -16.96
CA GLY A 308 3.73 -11.94 -17.02
C GLY A 308 5.23 -11.83 -17.29
N PHE A 309 5.68 -10.80 -18.01
CA PHE A 309 7.11 -10.52 -18.21
C PHE A 309 7.78 -10.18 -16.88
N TRP A 310 7.23 -9.24 -16.12
CA TRP A 310 7.78 -8.80 -14.83
C TRP A 310 7.75 -9.88 -13.75
N GLU A 311 6.74 -10.76 -13.78
CA GLU A 311 6.68 -11.95 -12.93
C GLU A 311 7.80 -12.95 -13.27
N SER A 312 8.10 -13.14 -14.56
CA SER A 312 9.05 -14.14 -15.05
C SER A 312 10.51 -13.70 -15.02
N LEU A 313 10.79 -12.42 -14.74
CA LEU A 313 12.16 -11.92 -14.67
C LEU A 313 12.95 -12.61 -13.54
N PRO A 314 14.18 -13.07 -13.81
CA PRO A 314 15.07 -13.69 -12.80
C PRO A 314 15.69 -12.60 -11.91
N LEU A 315 14.84 -12.02 -11.05
CA LEU A 315 15.18 -10.99 -10.09
C LEU A 315 14.94 -11.48 -8.65
N PRO A 316 15.72 -10.98 -7.68
CA PRO A 316 15.32 -11.08 -6.29
C PRO A 316 14.03 -10.29 -6.05
N GLU A 317 13.26 -10.73 -5.06
CA GLU A 317 11.96 -10.12 -4.71
C GLU A 317 12.01 -8.62 -4.43
N PRO A 318 12.98 -8.06 -3.67
CA PRO A 318 13.00 -6.62 -3.39
C PRO A 318 13.08 -5.76 -4.66
N GLU A 319 13.90 -6.15 -5.64
CA GLU A 319 13.99 -5.44 -6.93
C GLU A 319 12.71 -5.60 -7.74
N ARG A 320 12.12 -6.81 -7.77
CA ARG A 320 10.85 -7.05 -8.47
C ARG A 320 9.73 -6.18 -7.92
N PHE A 321 9.58 -6.11 -6.59
CA PHE A 321 8.54 -5.29 -5.96
C PHE A 321 8.81 -3.78 -6.09
N ASP A 322 10.07 -3.31 -6.17
CA ASP A 322 10.33 -1.89 -6.51
C ASP A 322 9.91 -1.56 -7.95
N LEU A 323 10.11 -2.48 -8.89
CA LEU A 323 9.68 -2.30 -10.28
C LEU A 323 8.15 -2.32 -10.41
N LEU A 324 7.49 -3.30 -9.77
CA LEU A 324 6.03 -3.39 -9.75
C LEU A 324 5.40 -2.13 -9.13
N ARG A 325 6.00 -1.57 -8.07
CA ARG A 325 5.56 -0.30 -7.45
C ARG A 325 5.49 0.85 -8.46
N ARG A 326 6.45 0.94 -9.37
CA ARG A 326 6.50 1.97 -10.42
C ARG A 326 5.48 1.71 -11.52
N LEU A 327 5.24 0.44 -11.83
CA LEU A 327 4.35 0.01 -12.91
C LEU A 327 2.85 0.14 -12.55
N VAL A 328 2.48 -0.13 -11.29
CA VAL A 328 1.06 -0.05 -10.85
C VAL A 328 0.46 1.34 -11.04
N VAL A 329 1.28 2.40 -11.01
CA VAL A 329 0.84 3.78 -11.28
C VAL A 329 0.20 3.87 -12.67
N ALA A 330 0.76 3.13 -13.63
CA ALA A 330 0.32 3.14 -15.00
C ALA A 330 -0.88 2.23 -15.26
N ASP A 331 -1.38 1.45 -14.29
CA ASP A 331 -2.42 0.44 -14.51
C ASP A 331 -3.66 0.99 -15.22
N PRO A 332 -4.24 0.25 -16.19
CA PRO A 332 -5.48 0.62 -16.84
C PRO A 332 -6.67 0.46 -15.88
N ALA A 333 -7.81 1.05 -16.22
CA ALA A 333 -9.04 0.85 -15.45
C ALA A 333 -9.43 -0.63 -15.43
N THR A 334 -10.15 -1.03 -14.38
CA THR A 334 -10.59 -2.41 -14.19
C THR A 334 -11.39 -2.90 -15.40
N GLY A 335 -10.91 -3.95 -16.07
CA GLY A 335 -11.55 -4.56 -17.24
C GLY A 335 -11.03 -4.09 -18.60
N GLU A 336 -10.12 -3.11 -18.65
CA GLU A 336 -9.57 -2.58 -19.92
C GLU A 336 -8.28 -3.27 -20.39
N GLY A 337 -7.69 -4.15 -19.57
CA GLY A 337 -6.48 -4.88 -19.90
C GLY A 337 -5.81 -5.54 -18.69
N PRO A 338 -4.67 -6.21 -18.90
CA PRO A 338 -3.91 -6.83 -17.82
C PRO A 338 -3.27 -5.76 -16.92
N ARG A 339 -3.40 -5.94 -15.60
CA ARG A 339 -2.89 -5.00 -14.59
C ARG A 339 -1.69 -5.58 -13.82
N TYR A 340 -0.73 -4.72 -13.50
CA TYR A 340 0.39 -5.06 -12.63
C TYR A 340 -0.06 -5.30 -11.19
N LEU A 341 -1.14 -4.64 -10.74
CA LEU A 341 -1.74 -4.92 -9.43
C LEU A 341 -2.25 -6.37 -9.32
N ASP A 342 -2.75 -6.95 -10.41
CA ASP A 342 -3.19 -8.36 -10.44
C ASP A 342 -1.99 -9.33 -10.33
N ALA A 343 -0.83 -8.94 -10.85
CA ALA A 343 0.43 -9.69 -10.64
C ALA A 343 0.87 -9.67 -9.18
N VAL A 344 0.88 -8.49 -8.56
CA VAL A 344 1.20 -8.33 -7.13
C VAL A 344 0.24 -9.17 -6.28
N SER A 345 -1.05 -9.16 -6.62
CA SER A 345 -2.07 -9.97 -5.97
C SER A 345 -1.79 -11.47 -6.07
N ARG A 346 -1.38 -11.98 -7.25
CA ARG A 346 -0.98 -13.38 -7.43
C ARG A 346 0.28 -13.75 -6.65
N LEU A 347 1.29 -12.88 -6.65
CA LEU A 347 2.54 -13.10 -5.90
C LEU A 347 2.26 -13.15 -4.39
N LEU A 348 1.45 -12.23 -3.87
CA LEU A 348 1.03 -12.22 -2.46
C LEU A 348 0.22 -13.47 -2.09
N ALA A 349 -0.63 -13.97 -2.99
CA ALA A 349 -1.37 -15.21 -2.77
C ALA A 349 -0.45 -16.45 -2.77
N ALA A 350 0.63 -16.44 -3.56
CA ALA A 350 1.59 -17.53 -3.64
C ALA A 350 2.55 -17.56 -2.43
N ASP A 351 2.96 -16.40 -1.93
CA ASP A 351 3.77 -16.26 -0.71
C ASP A 351 3.20 -15.17 0.22
N PRO A 352 2.23 -15.51 1.08
CA PRO A 352 1.63 -14.56 2.01
C PRO A 352 2.57 -14.14 3.15
N THR A 353 3.77 -14.74 3.27
CA THR A 353 4.73 -14.47 4.36
C THR A 353 5.90 -13.62 3.91
N GLY A 354 6.48 -13.88 2.73
CA GLY A 354 7.62 -13.13 2.20
C GLY A 354 7.25 -11.83 1.50
N VAL A 355 6.04 -11.72 0.95
CA VAL A 355 5.60 -10.53 0.20
C VAL A 355 5.21 -9.32 1.08
N PRO A 356 4.51 -9.46 2.23
CA PRO A 356 4.10 -8.31 3.03
C PRO A 356 5.22 -7.33 3.42
N PRO A 357 6.44 -7.77 3.80
CA PRO A 357 7.56 -6.87 4.07
C PRO A 357 7.96 -5.98 2.89
N HIS A 358 7.71 -6.42 1.65
CA HIS A 358 7.95 -5.62 0.46
C HIS A 358 6.83 -4.60 0.23
N LEU A 359 5.58 -4.98 0.49
CA LEU A 359 4.42 -4.10 0.35
C LEU A 359 4.34 -3.00 1.42
N THR A 360 4.81 -3.23 2.64
CA THR A 360 4.86 -2.16 3.66
C THR A 360 5.79 -1.02 3.25
N ARG A 361 6.82 -1.29 2.44
CA ARG A 361 7.70 -0.23 1.86
C ARG A 361 6.94 0.69 0.90
N TRP A 362 5.84 0.21 0.30
CA TRP A 362 5.00 1.01 -0.58
C TRP A 362 4.17 2.05 0.17
N PHE A 363 4.02 1.94 1.50
CA PHE A 363 3.22 2.88 2.28
C PHE A 363 3.73 4.33 2.24
N HIS A 364 5.00 4.54 1.90
CA HIS A 364 5.59 5.86 1.70
C HIS A 364 5.29 6.47 0.33
N ASP A 365 4.73 5.69 -0.60
CA ASP A 365 4.48 6.12 -1.97
C ASP A 365 3.04 6.63 -2.15
N ASN A 366 2.90 7.96 -2.15
CA ASN A 366 1.60 8.63 -2.36
C ASN A 366 1.35 9.00 -3.84
N THR A 367 2.05 8.39 -4.80
CA THR A 367 1.77 8.62 -6.22
C THR A 367 0.36 8.12 -6.56
N PRO A 368 -0.50 8.95 -7.18
CA PRO A 368 -1.87 8.56 -7.53
C PRO A 368 -1.88 7.55 -8.68
N LEU A 369 -2.85 6.63 -8.66
CA LEU A 369 -3.04 5.64 -9.72
C LEU A 369 -3.84 6.25 -10.88
N VAL A 370 -3.41 6.03 -12.12
CA VAL A 370 -4.11 6.56 -13.31
C VAL A 370 -5.54 6.02 -13.40
N ALA A 371 -5.76 4.73 -13.12
CA ALA A 371 -7.08 4.10 -13.12
C ALA A 371 -8.03 4.62 -12.03
N THR A 372 -7.50 5.16 -10.93
CA THR A 372 -8.29 5.60 -9.77
C THR A 372 -7.55 6.73 -9.08
N PRO A 373 -7.75 8.00 -9.51
CA PRO A 373 -6.97 9.13 -9.02
C PRO A 373 -7.08 9.39 -7.51
N ASP A 374 -8.18 8.95 -6.90
CA ASP A 374 -8.39 9.02 -5.44
C ASP A 374 -7.59 7.97 -4.66
N ALA A 375 -7.00 6.99 -5.35
CA ALA A 375 -6.14 5.97 -4.78
C ALA A 375 -4.68 6.24 -5.12
N THR A 376 -3.80 5.89 -4.19
CA THR A 376 -2.34 5.94 -4.30
C THR A 376 -1.74 4.54 -4.28
N VAL A 377 -0.46 4.43 -4.65
CA VAL A 377 0.30 3.18 -4.50
C VAL A 377 0.25 2.66 -3.06
N ALA A 378 0.40 3.55 -2.07
CA ALA A 378 0.29 3.21 -0.66
C ALA A 378 -1.09 2.66 -0.25
N THR A 379 -2.19 3.27 -0.72
CA THR A 379 -3.54 2.75 -0.45
C THR A 379 -3.81 1.42 -1.16
N ALA A 380 -3.23 1.21 -2.35
CA ALA A 380 -3.35 -0.05 -3.06
C ALA A 380 -2.61 -1.18 -2.34
N ALA A 381 -1.41 -0.92 -1.82
CA ALA A 381 -0.69 -1.88 -0.97
C ALA A 381 -1.49 -2.24 0.29
N GLN A 382 -2.06 -1.24 0.96
CA GLN A 382 -2.88 -1.44 2.16
C GLN A 382 -4.14 -2.28 1.84
N ALA A 383 -4.80 -1.99 0.71
CA ALA A 383 -5.96 -2.75 0.25
C ALA A 383 -5.61 -4.20 -0.11
N LEU A 384 -4.45 -4.44 -0.76
CA LEU A 384 -3.98 -5.79 -1.08
C LEU A 384 -3.69 -6.60 0.20
N LEU A 385 -2.99 -6.02 1.17
CA LEU A 385 -2.71 -6.66 2.45
C LEU A 385 -3.99 -6.97 3.24
N HIS A 386 -4.97 -6.06 3.22
CA HIS A 386 -6.29 -6.29 3.82
C HIS A 386 -7.06 -7.41 3.10
N THR A 387 -7.04 -7.42 1.76
CA THR A 387 -7.76 -8.40 0.94
C THR A 387 -7.20 -9.80 1.13
N HIS A 388 -5.88 -9.95 1.19
CA HIS A 388 -5.18 -11.25 1.32
C HIS A 388 -4.83 -11.61 2.77
N ARG A 389 -5.39 -10.89 3.75
CA ARG A 389 -5.03 -11.03 5.18
C ARG A 389 -5.13 -12.46 5.72
N SER A 390 -6.05 -13.27 5.21
CA SER A 390 -6.32 -14.62 5.69
C SER A 390 -5.21 -15.64 5.40
N GLY A 391 -4.26 -15.33 4.50
CA GLY A 391 -3.19 -16.25 4.13
C GLY A 391 -2.16 -16.49 5.26
N ALA A 392 -1.79 -15.44 5.99
CA ALA A 392 -0.80 -15.51 7.07
C ALA A 392 -0.96 -14.34 8.08
N LEU A 393 -2.08 -14.31 8.81
CA LEU A 393 -2.39 -13.22 9.75
C LEU A 393 -1.29 -12.97 10.80
N ASP A 394 -0.70 -14.04 11.34
CA ASP A 394 0.29 -13.92 12.42
C ASP A 394 1.57 -13.24 11.91
N ASP A 395 2.07 -13.59 10.71
CA ASP A 395 3.22 -12.95 10.07
C ASP A 395 2.91 -11.54 9.55
N LEU A 396 1.67 -11.32 9.08
CA LEU A 396 1.21 -9.99 8.68
C LEU A 396 1.23 -9.03 9.88
N THR A 397 0.72 -9.44 11.04
CA THR A 397 0.75 -8.58 12.24
C THR A 397 2.18 -8.23 12.67
N GLU A 398 3.11 -9.18 12.60
CA GLU A 398 4.54 -8.94 12.87
C GLU A 398 5.15 -7.93 11.89
N THR A 399 4.85 -8.10 10.60
CA THR A 399 5.34 -7.20 9.55
C THR A 399 4.79 -5.78 9.70
N LEU A 400 3.51 -5.65 10.05
CA LEU A 400 2.87 -4.34 10.20
C LEU A 400 3.41 -3.60 11.42
N VAL A 401 3.57 -4.25 12.57
CA VAL A 401 4.10 -3.60 13.78
C VAL A 401 5.56 -3.17 13.59
N ASP A 402 6.37 -3.95 12.87
CA ASP A 402 7.77 -3.61 12.61
C ASP A 402 7.95 -2.47 11.59
N SER A 403 6.96 -2.25 10.72
CA SER A 403 7.02 -1.15 9.75
C SER A 403 6.91 0.25 10.39
N ALA A 404 6.33 0.35 11.60
CA ALA A 404 6.11 1.60 12.34
C ALA A 404 5.51 2.74 11.48
N HIS A 405 4.64 2.39 10.53
CA HIS A 405 4.04 3.34 9.59
C HIS A 405 2.56 3.60 9.93
N ARG A 406 2.09 4.85 9.79
CA ARG A 406 0.70 5.22 10.08
C ARG A 406 -0.34 4.34 9.38
N ARG A 407 -0.11 3.98 8.11
CA ARG A 407 -1.01 3.08 7.34
C ARG A 407 -1.00 1.64 7.87
N ALA A 408 0.13 1.19 8.41
CA ALA A 408 0.21 -0.09 9.09
C ALA A 408 -0.61 -0.05 10.38
N ASP A 409 -0.56 1.06 11.13
CA ASP A 409 -1.38 1.25 12.32
C ASP A 409 -2.88 1.29 11.99
N GLU A 410 -3.27 1.95 10.90
CA GLU A 410 -4.64 1.95 10.39
C GLU A 410 -5.09 0.52 10.04
N LEU A 411 -4.26 -0.28 9.37
CA LEU A 411 -4.57 -1.66 9.04
C LEU A 411 -4.63 -2.56 10.28
N LEU A 412 -3.69 -2.44 11.22
CA LEU A 412 -3.73 -3.17 12.50
C LEU A 412 -4.96 -2.80 13.33
N ALA A 413 -5.41 -1.54 13.27
CA ALA A 413 -6.66 -1.13 13.90
C ALA A 413 -7.88 -1.85 13.31
N VAL A 414 -7.96 -1.93 11.97
CA VAL A 414 -9.03 -2.68 11.28
C VAL A 414 -8.98 -4.16 11.65
N LEU A 415 -7.78 -4.78 11.68
CA LEU A 415 -7.61 -6.17 12.07
C LEU A 415 -7.99 -6.43 13.54
N ALA A 416 -7.82 -5.46 14.44
CA ALA A 416 -8.24 -5.59 15.83
C ALA A 416 -9.77 -5.70 15.99
N GLU A 417 -10.54 -5.15 15.05
CA GLU A 417 -11.99 -5.23 15.02
C GLU A 417 -12.49 -6.46 14.25
N GLU A 418 -11.92 -6.72 13.07
CA GLU A 418 -12.35 -7.80 12.17
C GLU A 418 -11.79 -9.18 12.55
N GLU A 419 -10.54 -9.25 13.00
CA GLU A 419 -9.79 -10.49 13.28
C GLU A 419 -9.21 -10.49 14.72
N PRO A 420 -10.04 -10.29 15.77
CA PRO A 420 -9.56 -10.05 17.13
C PRO A 420 -8.71 -11.20 17.67
N SER A 421 -8.98 -12.44 17.29
CA SER A 421 -8.22 -13.61 17.76
C SER A 421 -6.77 -13.61 17.28
N ALA A 422 -6.51 -13.18 16.03
CA ALA A 422 -5.14 -13.08 15.53
C ALA A 422 -4.37 -11.96 16.22
N VAL A 423 -5.02 -10.80 16.41
CA VAL A 423 -4.42 -9.67 17.14
C VAL A 423 -4.16 -10.05 18.61
N CYS A 424 -5.03 -10.81 19.27
CA CYS A 424 -4.78 -11.27 20.64
C CYS A 424 -3.54 -12.18 20.75
N ARG A 425 -3.30 -13.08 19.78
CA ARG A 425 -2.06 -13.88 19.73
C ARG A 425 -0.83 -13.02 19.48
N ALA A 426 -0.93 -12.02 18.61
CA ALA A 426 0.16 -11.08 18.35
C ALA A 426 0.48 -10.24 19.60
N VAL A 427 -0.54 -9.69 20.26
CA VAL A 427 -0.43 -8.95 21.52
C VAL A 427 0.26 -9.77 22.61
N ASP A 428 -0.11 -11.04 22.78
CA ASP A 428 0.52 -11.91 23.76
C ASP A 428 2.02 -12.09 23.46
N ARG A 429 2.39 -12.35 22.20
CA ARG A 429 3.81 -12.39 21.78
C ARG A 429 4.54 -11.07 22.06
N TRP A 430 3.94 -9.94 21.69
CA TRP A 430 4.54 -8.61 21.84
C TRP A 430 4.68 -8.17 23.30
N ALA A 431 3.77 -8.58 24.19
CA ALA A 431 3.86 -8.29 25.61
C ALA A 431 5.07 -8.97 26.28
N HIS A 432 5.48 -10.13 25.76
CA HIS A 432 6.66 -10.87 26.21
C HIS A 432 7.97 -10.35 25.61
N ASP A 433 7.92 -9.57 24.51
CA ASP A 433 9.09 -9.05 23.81
C ASP A 433 9.97 -8.13 24.68
N GLU A 434 11.29 -8.19 24.45
CA GLU A 434 12.29 -7.39 25.15
C GLU A 434 12.28 -5.92 24.70
N ARG A 435 11.85 -5.64 23.47
CA ARG A 435 11.81 -4.29 22.89
C ARG A 435 10.63 -3.48 23.47
N PRO A 436 10.87 -2.31 24.10
CA PRO A 436 9.80 -1.51 24.68
C PRO A 436 8.72 -1.08 23.68
N ALA A 437 9.10 -0.78 22.43
CA ALA A 437 8.16 -0.37 21.38
C ALA A 437 7.09 -1.44 21.10
N ARG A 438 7.48 -2.72 21.09
CA ARG A 438 6.55 -3.84 20.88
C ARG A 438 5.61 -4.02 22.07
N ARG A 439 6.07 -3.80 23.31
CA ARG A 439 5.18 -3.81 24.49
C ARG A 439 4.19 -2.65 24.51
N VAL A 440 4.58 -1.47 24.04
CA VAL A 440 3.65 -0.34 23.84
C VAL A 440 2.60 -0.69 22.79
N ALA A 441 3.00 -1.29 21.66
CA ALA A 441 2.07 -1.77 20.64
C ALA A 441 1.14 -2.85 21.18
N ALA A 442 1.66 -3.80 21.97
CA ALA A 442 0.88 -4.83 22.64
C ALA A 442 -0.28 -4.22 23.42
N LEU A 443 0.00 -3.23 24.28
CA LEU A 443 -1.04 -2.58 25.06
C LEU A 443 -2.04 -1.82 24.17
N ALA A 444 -1.54 -1.05 23.20
CA ALA A 444 -2.38 -0.25 22.32
C ALA A 444 -3.38 -1.11 21.54
N TYR A 445 -2.93 -2.21 20.95
CA TYR A 445 -3.77 -3.12 20.17
C TYR A 445 -4.60 -4.05 21.06
N ALA A 446 -4.15 -4.41 22.27
CA ALA A 446 -4.97 -5.10 23.26
C ALA A 446 -6.22 -4.31 23.64
N LEU A 447 -6.06 -3.00 23.92
CA LEU A 447 -7.18 -2.14 24.28
C LEU A 447 -8.19 -1.97 23.13
N ARG A 448 -7.70 -1.96 21.88
CA ARG A 448 -8.51 -1.89 20.67
C ARG A 448 -9.24 -3.19 20.37
N SER A 449 -8.61 -4.36 20.57
CA SER A 449 -9.23 -5.66 20.29
C SER A 449 -10.18 -6.11 21.39
N ALA A 450 -9.96 -5.70 22.64
CA ALA A 450 -10.76 -6.11 23.80
C ALA A 450 -12.30 -5.99 23.63
N PRO A 451 -12.87 -4.94 23.00
CA PRO A 451 -14.33 -4.85 22.77
C PRO A 451 -14.87 -5.91 21.82
N HIS A 452 -14.02 -6.41 20.92
CA HIS A 452 -14.41 -7.31 19.84
C HIS A 452 -14.14 -8.78 20.19
N THR A 453 -13.48 -9.07 21.32
CA THR A 453 -13.23 -10.43 21.81
C THR A 453 -14.51 -11.16 22.20
N ARG A 454 -14.77 -12.31 21.57
CA ARG A 454 -15.96 -13.15 21.83
C ARG A 454 -15.62 -14.45 22.54
N THR A 455 -14.42 -15.00 22.31
CA THR A 455 -14.00 -16.29 22.86
C THR A 455 -13.31 -16.14 24.21
N ASP A 456 -13.33 -17.20 25.02
CA ASP A 456 -12.59 -17.24 26.28
C ASP A 456 -11.08 -17.30 26.07
N ALA A 457 -10.63 -17.94 24.99
CA ALA A 457 -9.21 -18.01 24.60
C ALA A 457 -8.63 -16.61 24.31
N ASP A 458 -9.36 -15.76 23.59
CA ASP A 458 -8.93 -14.38 23.33
C ASP A 458 -8.79 -13.58 24.63
N ARG A 459 -9.77 -13.72 25.54
CA ARG A 459 -9.73 -13.06 26.86
C ARG A 459 -8.56 -13.56 27.70
N GLU A 460 -8.25 -14.84 27.63
CA GLU A 460 -7.12 -15.45 28.31
C GLU A 460 -5.79 -14.91 27.79
N LEU A 461 -5.61 -14.77 26.48
CA LEU A 461 -4.43 -14.14 25.88
C LEU A 461 -4.26 -12.68 26.33
N LEU A 462 -5.33 -11.88 26.29
CA LEU A 462 -5.29 -10.50 26.78
C LEU A 462 -4.99 -10.41 28.28
N ARG A 463 -5.51 -11.36 29.07
CA ARG A 463 -5.23 -11.46 30.51
C ARG A 463 -3.74 -11.77 30.74
N HIS A 464 -3.18 -12.75 30.04
CA HIS A 464 -1.76 -13.08 30.15
C HIS A 464 -0.87 -11.91 29.76
N ALA A 465 -1.13 -11.27 28.61
CA ALA A 465 -0.43 -10.07 28.18
C ALA A 465 -0.46 -8.95 29.24
N ALA A 466 -1.64 -8.65 29.79
CA ALA A 466 -1.78 -7.62 30.82
C ALA A 466 -1.03 -7.96 32.12
N LEU A 467 -1.04 -9.22 32.55
CA LEU A 467 -0.29 -9.67 33.73
C LEU A 467 1.22 -9.58 33.50
N THR A 468 1.71 -9.95 32.31
CA THR A 468 3.11 -9.83 31.93
C THR A 468 3.58 -8.37 31.97
N LEU A 469 2.79 -7.44 31.42
CA LEU A 469 3.09 -6.01 31.47
C LEU A 469 3.06 -5.45 32.90
N LEU A 470 2.12 -5.90 33.76
CA LEU A 470 2.06 -5.46 35.16
C LEU A 470 3.19 -6.01 36.03
N ALA A 471 3.68 -7.22 35.74
CA ALA A 471 4.78 -7.84 36.47
C ALA A 471 6.12 -7.12 36.22
N ARG A 472 6.26 -6.42 35.09
CA ARG A 472 7.46 -5.67 34.72
C ARG A 472 7.47 -4.28 35.38
N PRO A 473 8.43 -3.98 36.28
CA PRO A 473 8.50 -2.68 36.95
C PRO A 473 9.02 -1.55 36.04
N ALA A 474 9.68 -1.88 34.93
CA ALA A 474 10.14 -0.86 33.96
C ALA A 474 8.99 -0.23 33.15
N ASP A 475 7.84 -0.91 33.07
CA ASP A 475 6.71 -0.53 32.22
C ASP A 475 5.59 0.17 33.02
N LEU A 476 5.92 0.96 34.05
CA LEU A 476 4.94 1.63 34.93
C LEU A 476 3.91 2.48 34.17
N THR A 477 4.32 3.07 33.05
CA THR A 477 3.45 3.86 32.16
C THR A 477 2.39 3.01 31.48
N LEU A 478 2.61 1.71 31.30
CA LEU A 478 1.67 0.77 30.67
C LEU A 478 0.68 0.15 31.67
N HIS A 479 0.98 0.24 32.97
CA HIS A 479 0.20 -0.42 34.01
C HIS A 479 -1.26 0.06 34.07
N GLY A 480 -1.54 1.34 33.75
CA GLY A 480 -2.91 1.87 33.69
C GLY A 480 -3.75 1.12 32.66
N GLY A 481 -3.24 0.97 31.43
CA GLY A 481 -3.93 0.23 30.38
C GLY A 481 -4.00 -1.27 30.66
N ALA A 482 -2.97 -1.86 31.26
CA ALA A 482 -3.01 -3.28 31.65
C ALA A 482 -4.12 -3.55 32.70
N LEU A 483 -4.31 -2.65 33.67
CA LEU A 483 -5.43 -2.72 34.61
C LEU A 483 -6.78 -2.57 33.90
N ALA A 484 -6.86 -1.74 32.86
CA ALA A 484 -8.07 -1.58 32.05
C ALA A 484 -8.53 -2.91 31.42
N LEU A 485 -7.58 -3.70 30.91
CA LEU A 485 -7.83 -5.03 30.34
C LEU A 485 -8.32 -6.02 31.41
N LEU A 486 -7.66 -6.06 32.57
CA LEU A 486 -8.02 -6.97 33.66
C LEU A 486 -9.36 -6.64 34.31
N VAL A 487 -9.76 -5.37 34.37
CA VAL A 487 -11.09 -4.98 34.86
C VAL A 487 -12.18 -5.39 33.88
N ARG A 488 -11.88 -5.40 32.57
CA ARG A 488 -12.84 -5.83 31.55
C ARG A 488 -13.11 -7.34 31.63
N ASP A 489 -12.07 -8.14 31.85
CA ASP A 489 -12.16 -9.60 32.02
C ASP A 489 -12.95 -9.97 33.28
N PRO A 490 -14.13 -10.63 33.17
CA PRO A 490 -14.95 -10.99 34.32
C PRO A 490 -14.23 -11.85 35.37
N GLY A 491 -13.29 -12.71 34.93
CA GLY A 491 -12.57 -13.63 35.82
C GLY A 491 -11.54 -12.95 36.73
N THR A 492 -10.98 -11.82 36.30
CA THR A 492 -9.95 -11.09 37.07
C THR A 492 -10.44 -9.74 37.63
N ARG A 493 -11.59 -9.24 37.16
CA ARG A 493 -12.18 -7.96 37.54
C ARG A 493 -12.17 -7.68 39.03
N ALA A 494 -12.73 -8.57 39.85
CA ALA A 494 -12.89 -8.34 41.28
C ALA A 494 -11.55 -8.10 42.00
N ARG A 495 -10.48 -8.77 41.54
CA ARG A 495 -9.15 -8.67 42.13
C ARG A 495 -8.45 -7.35 41.79
N TYR A 496 -8.61 -6.84 40.57
CA TYR A 496 -7.87 -5.67 40.08
C TYR A 496 -8.67 -4.35 40.08
N LEU A 497 -9.99 -4.43 40.29
CA LEU A 497 -10.87 -3.26 40.31
C LEU A 497 -10.44 -2.18 41.31
N PRO A 498 -10.09 -2.47 42.59
CA PRO A 498 -9.71 -1.42 43.53
C PRO A 498 -8.52 -0.58 43.04
N ARG A 499 -7.45 -1.23 42.56
CA ARG A 499 -6.25 -0.58 42.04
C ARG A 499 -6.53 0.23 40.77
N ALA A 500 -7.45 -0.23 39.93
CA ALA A 500 -7.87 0.52 38.75
C ALA A 500 -8.66 1.78 39.14
N LEU A 501 -9.61 1.68 40.08
CA LEU A 501 -10.41 2.81 40.54
C LEU A 501 -9.55 3.92 41.17
N GLU A 502 -8.53 3.56 41.95
CA GLU A 502 -7.56 4.50 42.51
C GLU A 502 -6.82 5.29 41.43
N ARG A 503 -6.28 4.59 40.41
CA ARG A 503 -5.57 5.24 39.30
C ARG A 503 -6.47 6.08 38.42
N PHE A 504 -7.70 5.63 38.18
CA PHE A 504 -8.68 6.38 37.42
C PHE A 504 -9.06 7.67 38.14
N ALA A 505 -9.31 7.60 39.45
CA ALA A 505 -9.59 8.78 40.27
C ALA A 505 -8.40 9.77 40.28
N ALA A 506 -7.17 9.26 40.25
CA ALA A 506 -5.95 10.06 40.12
C ALA A 506 -5.74 10.67 38.71
N GLY A 507 -6.55 10.29 37.71
CA GLY A 507 -6.48 10.83 36.35
C GLY A 507 -5.44 10.17 35.45
N ASP A 508 -5.14 8.88 35.65
CA ASP A 508 -4.25 8.11 34.77
C ASP A 508 -4.80 8.09 33.31
N PRO A 509 -4.08 8.67 32.32
CA PRO A 509 -4.55 8.76 30.94
C PRO A 509 -4.62 7.41 30.23
N GLN A 510 -3.93 6.38 30.74
CA GLN A 510 -3.91 5.04 30.16
C GLN A 510 -5.09 4.19 30.63
N LEU A 511 -5.92 4.69 31.55
CA LEU A 511 -7.09 3.99 32.07
C LEU A 511 -8.38 4.70 31.62
N PRO A 512 -8.88 4.41 30.40
CA PRO A 512 -10.05 5.09 29.86
C PRO A 512 -11.33 4.72 30.63
N ALA A 513 -12.23 5.68 30.78
CA ALA A 513 -13.52 5.51 31.45
C ALA A 513 -14.33 4.30 30.91
N GLY A 514 -14.22 4.03 29.59
CA GLY A 514 -14.91 2.91 28.94
C GLY A 514 -14.53 1.53 29.48
N ALA A 515 -13.30 1.35 29.99
CA ALA A 515 -12.88 0.10 30.59
C ALA A 515 -13.63 -0.20 31.90
N LEU A 516 -13.91 0.85 32.69
CA LEU A 516 -14.62 0.74 33.96
C LEU A 516 -16.13 0.56 33.79
N VAL A 517 -16.71 1.05 32.69
CA VAL A 517 -18.13 0.86 32.38
C VAL A 517 -18.50 -0.62 32.30
N ALA A 518 -17.59 -1.48 31.85
CA ALA A 518 -17.79 -2.94 31.84
C ALA A 518 -17.97 -3.54 33.25
N ALA A 519 -17.48 -2.88 34.30
CA ALA A 519 -17.62 -3.33 35.68
C ALA A 519 -18.94 -2.87 36.33
N LEU A 520 -19.60 -1.83 35.80
CA LEU A 520 -20.82 -1.24 36.38
C LEU A 520 -21.96 -2.23 36.68
N PRO A 521 -22.26 -3.23 35.83
CA PRO A 521 -23.33 -4.19 36.13
C PRO A 521 -23.05 -5.02 37.39
N SER A 522 -21.77 -5.23 37.72
CA SER A 522 -21.33 -6.06 38.84
C SER A 522 -20.93 -5.25 40.09
N HIS A 523 -20.40 -4.04 39.91
CA HIS A 523 -19.85 -3.20 40.98
C HIS A 523 -20.26 -1.73 40.78
N PRO A 524 -21.57 -1.41 40.82
CA PRO A 524 -22.05 -0.09 40.46
C PRO A 524 -21.56 1.01 41.42
N ASP A 525 -21.57 0.75 42.73
CA ASP A 525 -21.25 1.78 43.73
C ASP A 525 -19.76 2.17 43.71
N PRO A 526 -18.79 1.22 43.77
CA PRO A 526 -17.37 1.57 43.71
C PRO A 526 -16.97 2.30 42.42
N VAL A 527 -17.56 1.91 41.29
CA VAL A 527 -17.27 2.54 40.00
C VAL A 527 -17.83 3.97 39.97
N LEU A 528 -19.10 4.17 40.35
CA LEU A 528 -19.70 5.50 40.37
C LEU A 528 -19.00 6.45 41.36
N ASP A 529 -18.49 5.94 42.49
CA ASP A 529 -17.70 6.72 43.44
C ASP A 529 -16.36 7.18 42.85
N ALA A 530 -15.69 6.35 42.05
CA ALA A 530 -14.47 6.74 41.34
C ALA A 530 -14.75 7.79 40.25
N PHE A 531 -15.84 7.64 39.49
CA PHE A 531 -16.31 8.67 38.55
C PHE A 531 -16.63 9.99 39.25
N ARG A 532 -17.29 9.94 40.41
CA ARG A 532 -17.55 11.12 41.23
C ARG A 532 -16.26 11.82 41.65
N THR A 533 -15.29 11.05 42.13
CA THR A 533 -13.98 11.58 42.54
C THR A 533 -13.25 12.23 41.36
N ARG A 534 -13.21 11.55 40.20
CA ARG A 534 -12.58 12.05 38.99
C ARG A 534 -13.24 13.34 38.47
N LEU A 535 -14.56 13.40 38.42
CA LEU A 535 -15.31 14.55 37.91
C LEU A 535 -15.24 15.78 38.85
N ARG A 536 -15.07 15.56 40.16
CA ARG A 536 -14.82 16.64 41.12
C ARG A 536 -13.43 17.27 40.97
N ALA A 537 -12.44 16.53 40.46
CA ALA A 537 -11.08 17.05 40.31
C ALA A 537 -11.02 18.19 39.26
N PRO A 538 -10.29 19.30 39.54
CA PRO A 538 -10.10 20.39 38.57
C PRO A 538 -9.45 19.87 37.27
N GLY A 539 -9.91 20.35 36.11
CA GLY A 539 -9.35 19.94 34.81
C GLY A 539 -9.78 18.55 34.31
N ALA A 540 -10.77 17.92 34.94
CA ALA A 540 -11.38 16.70 34.40
C ALA A 540 -11.98 16.97 33.01
N ASP A 541 -11.59 16.17 32.02
CA ASP A 541 -12.09 16.22 30.68
C ASP A 541 -13.51 15.62 30.59
N GLY A 542 -14.34 16.17 29.71
CA GLY A 542 -15.71 15.66 29.48
C GLY A 542 -15.79 14.23 28.93
N GLY A 543 -14.66 13.56 28.68
CA GLY A 543 -14.61 12.17 28.20
C GLY A 543 -15.30 11.19 29.15
N ALA A 544 -15.18 11.38 30.47
CA ALA A 544 -15.82 10.52 31.46
C ALA A 544 -17.36 10.60 31.37
N LEU A 545 -17.92 11.82 31.30
CA LEU A 545 -19.36 12.03 31.12
C LEU A 545 -19.86 11.48 29.78
N ARG A 546 -19.11 11.71 28.70
CA ARG A 546 -19.43 11.15 27.38
C ARG A 546 -19.51 9.62 27.41
N THR A 547 -18.62 8.96 28.14
CA THR A 547 -18.65 7.51 28.29
C THR A 547 -19.88 7.05 29.08
N LEU A 548 -20.23 7.76 30.16
CA LEU A 548 -21.43 7.44 30.95
C LEU A 548 -22.74 7.65 30.17
N ALA A 549 -22.74 8.48 29.12
CA ALA A 549 -23.90 8.68 28.26
C ALA A 549 -24.34 7.39 27.57
N GLU A 550 -23.40 6.49 27.21
CA GLU A 550 -23.69 5.23 26.53
C GLU A 550 -24.45 4.21 27.40
N ILE A 551 -24.61 4.47 28.70
CA ILE A 551 -25.28 3.53 29.63
C ILE A 551 -26.79 3.66 29.49
N THR A 552 -27.40 2.74 28.76
CA THR A 552 -28.86 2.74 28.50
C THR A 552 -29.68 1.97 29.54
N THR A 553 -29.06 1.14 30.40
CA THR A 553 -29.76 0.38 31.44
C THR A 553 -30.51 1.32 32.40
N PRO A 554 -31.86 1.26 32.50
CA PRO A 554 -32.64 2.29 33.18
C PRO A 554 -32.28 2.54 34.66
N ALA A 555 -31.91 1.49 35.40
CA ALA A 555 -31.52 1.61 36.81
C ALA A 555 -30.17 2.33 36.98
N LEU A 556 -29.16 1.95 36.18
CA LEU A 556 -27.84 2.58 36.19
C LEU A 556 -27.90 4.00 35.63
N ALA A 557 -28.66 4.21 34.56
CA ALA A 557 -28.84 5.52 33.95
C ALA A 557 -29.45 6.54 34.93
N ARG A 558 -30.40 6.13 35.79
CA ARG A 558 -30.94 6.99 36.86
C ARG A 558 -29.87 7.38 37.88
N ARG A 559 -29.00 6.44 38.28
CA ARG A 559 -27.88 6.71 39.20
C ARG A 559 -26.87 7.68 38.56
N VAL A 560 -26.54 7.46 37.29
CA VAL A 560 -25.69 8.37 36.51
C VAL A 560 -26.29 9.76 36.40
N SER A 561 -27.59 9.88 36.11
CA SER A 561 -28.29 11.19 36.11
C SER A 561 -28.15 11.91 37.45
N GLY A 562 -28.28 11.19 38.58
CA GLY A 562 -28.03 11.75 39.90
C GLY A 562 -26.60 12.28 40.08
N LEU A 563 -25.61 11.53 39.60
CA LEU A 563 -24.20 11.95 39.61
C LEU A 563 -23.98 13.20 38.73
N VAL A 564 -24.56 13.25 37.53
CA VAL A 564 -24.46 14.43 36.64
C VAL A 564 -25.02 15.67 37.33
N ARG A 565 -26.20 15.56 37.95
CA ARG A 565 -26.81 16.65 38.71
C ARG A 565 -25.89 17.13 39.83
N GLU A 566 -25.38 16.21 40.65
CA GLU A 566 -24.47 16.51 41.75
C GLU A 566 -23.20 17.25 41.27
N ILE A 567 -22.57 16.78 40.20
CA ILE A 567 -21.35 17.39 39.66
C ILE A 567 -21.62 18.79 39.10
N VAL A 568 -22.74 18.97 38.41
CA VAL A 568 -23.12 20.24 37.81
C VAL A 568 -23.48 21.30 38.87
N GLU A 569 -24.13 20.88 39.96
CA GLU A 569 -24.40 21.73 41.13
C GLU A 569 -23.10 22.17 41.83
N LEU A 570 -22.12 21.28 41.95
CA LEU A 570 -20.82 21.59 42.56
C LEU A 570 -19.88 22.39 41.63
N ARG A 571 -19.99 22.17 40.31
CA ARG A 571 -19.07 22.72 39.29
C ARG A 571 -19.82 23.20 38.04
N PRO A 572 -20.46 24.39 38.10
CA PRO A 572 -21.19 24.96 36.97
C PRO A 572 -20.36 25.13 35.69
N GLU A 573 -19.04 25.24 35.81
CA GLU A 573 -18.12 25.31 34.66
C GLU A 573 -18.14 24.04 33.78
N THR A 574 -18.65 22.92 34.29
CA THR A 574 -18.82 21.66 33.54
C THR A 574 -20.08 21.63 32.65
N ALA A 575 -20.84 22.72 32.59
CA ALA A 575 -22.08 22.86 31.83
C ALA A 575 -21.99 22.33 30.38
N GLY A 576 -20.91 22.64 29.66
CA GLY A 576 -20.71 22.14 28.30
C GLY A 576 -20.59 20.62 28.20
N HIS A 577 -19.96 19.97 29.20
CA HIS A 577 -19.85 18.51 29.25
C HIS A 577 -21.17 17.84 29.64
N ALA A 578 -21.97 18.47 30.50
CA ALA A 578 -23.31 18.01 30.83
C ALA A 578 -24.27 18.14 29.63
N ALA A 579 -24.17 19.23 28.86
CA ALA A 579 -24.91 19.41 27.62
C ALA A 579 -24.56 18.32 26.59
N ALA A 580 -23.27 18.04 26.37
CA ALA A 580 -22.83 16.95 25.49
C ALA A 580 -23.30 15.56 25.97
N TYR A 581 -23.38 15.34 27.29
CA TYR A 581 -24.00 14.13 27.84
C TYR A 581 -25.48 14.04 27.46
N VAL A 582 -26.26 15.11 27.65
CA VAL A 582 -27.70 15.14 27.32
C VAL A 582 -27.93 14.94 25.83
N GLU A 583 -27.17 15.64 24.98
CA GLU A 583 -27.23 15.51 23.52
C GLU A 583 -27.06 14.06 23.09
N ARG A 584 -26.00 13.40 23.55
CA ARG A 584 -25.71 12.00 23.22
C ARG A 584 -26.78 11.05 23.74
N ARG A 585 -27.37 11.32 24.91
CA ARG A 585 -28.46 10.53 25.47
C ARG A 585 -29.75 10.64 24.66
N LEU A 586 -30.04 11.80 24.08
CA LEU A 586 -31.24 12.01 23.27
C LEU A 586 -31.21 11.16 21.99
N GLU A 587 -30.03 10.88 21.44
CA GLU A 587 -29.87 10.06 20.23
C GLU A 587 -30.16 8.56 20.46
N HIS A 588 -30.22 8.07 21.71
CA HIS A 588 -30.65 6.70 22.00
C HIS A 588 -32.17 6.48 21.86
N GLY A 589 -32.93 7.50 21.46
CA GLY A 589 -34.34 7.40 21.09
C GLY A 589 -35.36 7.61 22.23
N PRO A 590 -36.67 7.46 21.93
CA PRO A 590 -37.75 7.92 22.80
C PRO A 590 -37.85 7.17 24.14
N GLY A 591 -37.30 5.94 24.23
CA GLY A 591 -37.24 5.16 25.47
C GLY A 591 -36.42 5.83 26.59
N THR A 592 -35.61 6.84 26.26
CA THR A 592 -34.82 7.59 27.25
C THR A 592 -35.61 8.60 28.07
N ARG A 593 -36.83 8.97 27.62
CA ARG A 593 -37.67 9.99 28.26
C ARG A 593 -37.83 9.78 29.76
N ALA A 594 -38.13 8.55 30.19
CA ALA A 594 -38.37 8.23 31.60
C ALA A 594 -37.17 8.49 32.53
N VAL A 595 -35.94 8.44 32.00
CA VAL A 595 -34.71 8.64 32.77
C VAL A 595 -34.18 10.07 32.60
N LEU A 596 -34.30 10.65 31.40
CA LEU A 596 -33.81 11.99 31.11
C LEU A 596 -34.73 13.09 31.62
N PHE A 597 -36.04 12.90 31.54
CA PHE A 597 -37.00 13.96 31.88
C PHE A 597 -36.82 14.49 33.32
N PRO A 598 -36.69 13.65 34.37
CA PRO A 598 -36.47 14.14 35.73
C PRO A 598 -35.13 14.88 35.92
N LEU A 599 -34.09 14.49 35.18
CA LEU A 599 -32.79 15.17 35.22
C LEU A 599 -32.92 16.56 34.59
N ILE A 600 -33.44 16.62 33.36
CA ILE A 600 -33.50 17.84 32.57
C ILE A 600 -34.48 18.84 33.18
N SER A 601 -35.65 18.39 33.64
CA SER A 601 -36.59 19.28 34.31
C SER A 601 -35.99 19.88 35.59
N GLY A 602 -35.27 19.08 36.38
CA GLY A 602 -34.55 19.57 37.55
C GLY A 602 -33.47 20.59 37.21
N LEU A 603 -32.68 20.37 36.14
CA LEU A 603 -31.66 21.31 35.69
C LEU A 603 -32.24 22.59 35.08
N ILE A 604 -33.41 22.52 34.43
CA ILE A 604 -34.11 23.69 33.90
C ILE A 604 -34.68 24.55 35.03
N VAL A 605 -35.24 23.94 36.08
CA VAL A 605 -35.91 24.66 37.17
C VAL A 605 -34.90 25.21 38.19
N ASP A 606 -33.98 24.37 38.67
CA ASP A 606 -33.09 24.69 39.80
C ASP A 606 -31.61 24.82 39.39
N GLY A 607 -31.28 24.59 38.12
CA GLY A 607 -29.89 24.52 37.67
C GLY A 607 -29.18 25.89 37.53
N PRO A 608 -27.84 25.91 37.64
CA PRO A 608 -27.04 27.10 37.36
C PRO A 608 -27.28 27.68 35.96
N VAL A 609 -27.17 29.00 35.81
CA VAL A 609 -27.39 29.74 34.55
C VAL A 609 -26.55 29.16 33.41
N GLN A 610 -25.29 28.80 33.68
CA GLN A 610 -24.35 28.23 32.70
C GLN A 610 -24.87 26.94 32.09
N VAL A 611 -25.53 26.11 32.90
CA VAL A 611 -26.04 24.78 32.54
C VAL A 611 -27.30 24.93 31.73
N ARG A 612 -28.21 25.80 32.17
CA ARG A 612 -29.43 26.13 31.42
C ARG A 612 -29.11 26.73 30.06
N ALA A 613 -28.12 27.62 29.98
CA ALA A 613 -27.61 28.15 28.72
C ALA A 613 -27.01 27.05 27.81
N ALA A 614 -26.20 26.14 28.35
CA ALA A 614 -25.63 25.03 27.57
C ALA A 614 -26.70 24.00 27.13
N LEU A 615 -27.74 23.78 27.92
CA LEU A 615 -28.87 22.93 27.51
C LEU A 615 -29.72 23.62 26.42
N ALA A 616 -29.85 24.95 26.49
CA ALA A 616 -30.56 25.71 25.46
C ALA A 616 -29.93 25.51 24.07
N THR A 617 -28.60 25.43 23.96
CA THR A 617 -27.95 25.15 22.67
C THR A 617 -28.30 23.76 22.13
N VAL A 618 -28.39 22.76 23.00
CA VAL A 618 -28.78 21.38 22.62
C VAL A 618 -30.24 21.33 22.16
N PHE A 619 -31.16 22.00 22.86
CA PHE A 619 -32.58 21.96 22.52
C PHE A 619 -32.94 22.83 21.30
N ALA A 620 -32.12 23.84 20.98
CA ALA A 620 -32.30 24.67 19.80
C ALA A 620 -32.18 23.87 18.49
N GLU A 621 -31.30 22.88 18.45
CA GLU A 621 -31.11 22.05 17.26
C GLU A 621 -32.37 21.21 16.96
N PRO A 622 -32.74 21.06 15.67
CA PRO A 622 -33.91 20.26 15.28
C PRO A 622 -33.78 18.77 15.65
N GLY A 623 -32.54 18.26 15.75
CA GLY A 623 -32.25 16.86 16.10
C GLY A 623 -32.56 15.86 14.97
N THR A 624 -32.31 14.59 15.23
CA THR A 624 -32.65 13.47 14.33
C THR A 624 -34.10 13.04 14.53
N ALA A 625 -34.61 12.10 13.71
CA ALA A 625 -35.93 11.51 13.94
C ALA A 625 -36.10 10.89 15.35
N ALA A 626 -35.00 10.45 15.96
CA ALA A 626 -34.99 9.84 17.28
C ALA A 626 -35.01 10.89 18.42
N SER A 627 -34.29 12.00 18.26
CA SER A 627 -34.12 13.02 19.31
C SER A 627 -35.07 14.23 19.19
N GLY A 628 -35.58 14.52 17.99
CA GLY A 628 -36.35 15.73 17.69
C GLY A 628 -37.62 15.95 18.54
N PRO A 629 -38.49 14.94 18.78
CA PRO A 629 -39.67 15.11 19.63
C PRO A 629 -39.32 15.50 21.07
N LEU A 630 -38.29 14.88 21.66
CA LEU A 630 -37.84 15.18 23.02
C LEU A 630 -37.14 16.54 23.11
N ARG A 631 -36.33 16.90 22.11
CA ARG A 631 -35.71 18.25 22.04
C ARG A 631 -36.78 19.35 22.03
N ARG A 632 -37.86 19.17 21.25
CA ARG A 632 -39.01 20.09 21.23
C ARG A 632 -39.72 20.17 22.59
N GLU A 633 -40.01 19.03 23.22
CA GLU A 633 -40.62 18.99 24.56
C GLU A 633 -39.77 19.74 25.60
N PHE A 634 -38.45 19.55 25.59
CA PHE A 634 -37.55 20.25 26.52
C PHE A 634 -37.35 21.73 26.17
N LEU A 635 -37.38 22.09 24.88
CA LEU A 635 -37.36 23.49 24.46
C LEU A 635 -38.61 24.23 24.95
N ASP A 636 -39.79 23.65 24.79
CA ASP A 636 -41.05 24.23 25.28
C ASP A 636 -41.02 24.37 26.81
N LEU A 637 -40.51 23.36 27.53
CA LEU A 637 -40.34 23.42 28.98
C LEU A 637 -39.38 24.55 29.38
N LEU A 638 -38.22 24.66 28.74
CA LEU A 638 -37.24 25.72 28.99
C LEU A 638 -37.86 27.11 28.77
N MET A 639 -38.53 27.32 27.65
CA MET A 639 -39.17 28.61 27.32
C MET A 639 -40.32 28.97 28.27
N ALA A 640 -41.02 27.98 28.83
CA ALA A 640 -42.09 28.20 29.80
C ALA A 640 -41.55 28.65 31.17
N THR A 641 -40.36 28.20 31.57
CA THR A 641 -39.79 28.46 32.90
C THR A 641 -38.74 29.57 32.93
N GLU A 642 -38.03 29.80 31.82
CA GLU A 642 -36.84 30.65 31.79
C GLU A 642 -37.15 32.15 31.97
N ARG A 643 -36.31 32.83 32.75
CA ARG A 643 -36.41 34.27 33.06
C ARG A 643 -35.08 35.02 32.92
N ASP A 644 -33.95 34.32 32.88
CA ASP A 644 -32.62 34.91 32.79
C ASP A 644 -32.33 35.35 31.34
N PRO A 645 -32.07 36.65 31.09
CA PRO A 645 -31.78 37.14 29.75
C PRO A 645 -30.55 36.50 29.08
N SER A 646 -29.60 35.96 29.85
CA SER A 646 -28.37 35.35 29.32
C SER A 646 -28.64 33.97 28.70
N VAL A 647 -29.54 33.19 29.32
CA VAL A 647 -29.97 31.89 28.77
C VAL A 647 -30.79 32.10 27.50
N LEU A 648 -31.70 33.08 27.51
CA LEU A 648 -32.54 33.40 26.35
C LEU A 648 -31.72 33.97 25.18
N ASP A 649 -30.70 34.79 25.43
CA ASP A 649 -29.74 35.25 24.40
C ASP A 649 -28.97 34.06 23.80
N THR A 650 -28.50 33.13 24.64
CA THR A 650 -27.83 31.91 24.18
C THR A 650 -28.76 31.06 23.30
N LEU A 651 -30.02 30.90 23.73
CA LEU A 651 -31.04 30.18 22.96
C LEU A 651 -31.29 30.83 21.60
N LEU A 652 -31.43 32.16 21.55
CA LEU A 652 -31.62 32.93 20.31
C LEU A 652 -30.48 32.66 19.33
N ARG A 653 -29.23 32.80 19.78
CA ARG A 653 -28.04 32.57 18.95
C ARG A 653 -27.98 31.14 18.43
N ALA A 654 -28.31 30.16 19.28
CA ALA A 654 -28.32 28.75 18.89
C ALA A 654 -29.43 28.43 17.88
N VAL A 655 -30.64 28.97 18.05
CA VAL A 655 -31.75 28.80 17.09
C VAL A 655 -31.39 29.40 15.74
N ALA A 656 -30.81 30.60 15.72
CA ALA A 656 -30.36 31.24 14.48
C ALA A 656 -29.24 30.43 13.80
N ALA A 657 -28.22 29.98 14.54
CA ALA A 657 -27.11 29.23 13.95
C ALA A 657 -27.51 27.84 13.44
N SER A 658 -28.41 27.13 14.14
CA SER A 658 -28.75 25.73 13.83
C SER A 658 -29.85 25.57 12.78
N ARG A 659 -30.64 26.62 12.50
CA ARG A 659 -31.83 26.53 11.64
C ARG A 659 -31.86 27.50 10.47
N VAL A 660 -30.88 28.38 10.34
CA VAL A 660 -30.72 29.23 9.15
C VAL A 660 -30.17 28.39 7.99
N PRO A 661 -30.92 28.24 6.88
CA PRO A 661 -30.47 27.41 5.76
C PRO A 661 -29.22 27.99 5.10
N THR A 662 -28.16 27.20 4.99
CA THR A 662 -26.97 27.57 4.18
C THR A 662 -27.16 27.32 2.67
N GLY A 663 -28.43 27.24 2.21
CA GLY A 663 -28.84 26.92 0.84
C GLY A 663 -30.34 27.11 0.63
N ARG A 664 -30.92 26.61 -0.48
CA ARG A 664 -32.38 26.65 -0.74
C ARG A 664 -33.13 25.75 0.26
N GLY A 665 -33.30 26.22 1.49
CA GLY A 665 -34.21 25.63 2.47
C GLY A 665 -35.66 25.89 2.08
N THR A 666 -36.56 24.98 2.45
CA THR A 666 -38.01 25.15 2.26
C THR A 666 -38.53 26.32 3.09
N GLU A 667 -39.43 27.15 2.54
CA GLU A 667 -40.06 28.30 3.22
C GLU A 667 -40.63 27.95 4.61
N ALA A 668 -41.11 26.72 4.81
CA ALA A 668 -41.62 26.22 6.09
C ALA A 668 -40.58 26.28 7.23
N HIS A 669 -39.31 25.94 6.97
CA HIS A 669 -38.25 25.99 7.98
C HIS A 669 -37.88 27.43 8.38
N ALA A 670 -37.99 28.37 7.44
CA ALA A 670 -37.80 29.78 7.71
C ALA A 670 -38.93 30.35 8.58
N ALA A 671 -40.18 29.93 8.34
CA ALA A 671 -41.32 30.31 9.18
C ALA A 671 -41.20 29.77 10.60
N ASP A 672 -40.87 28.49 10.78
CA ASP A 672 -40.67 27.86 12.10
C ASP A 672 -39.54 28.53 12.90
N THR A 673 -38.45 28.90 12.22
CA THR A 673 -37.33 29.61 12.83
C THR A 673 -37.74 31.03 13.25
N GLY A 674 -38.48 31.74 12.39
CA GLY A 674 -39.02 33.06 12.70
C GLY A 674 -39.97 33.05 13.90
N GLU A 675 -40.83 32.05 14.01
CA GLU A 675 -41.72 31.88 15.16
C GLU A 675 -40.95 31.67 16.46
N LEU A 676 -39.91 30.82 16.45
CA LEU A 676 -39.07 30.58 17.62
C LEU A 676 -38.29 31.84 18.04
N VAL A 677 -37.70 32.56 17.08
CA VAL A 677 -37.00 33.83 17.32
C VAL A 677 -37.95 34.86 17.92
N HIS A 678 -39.18 34.99 17.38
CA HIS A 678 -40.21 35.88 17.93
C HIS A 678 -40.59 35.51 19.36
N ARG A 679 -40.81 34.22 19.61
CA ARG A 679 -41.19 33.70 20.92
C ARG A 679 -40.09 33.92 21.96
N VAL A 680 -38.81 33.73 21.61
CA VAL A 680 -37.67 34.08 22.48
C VAL A 680 -37.59 35.59 22.70
N GLY A 681 -37.78 36.40 21.65
CA GLY A 681 -37.81 37.86 21.77
C GLY A 681 -38.90 38.35 22.74
N ARG A 682 -40.10 37.78 22.69
CA ARG A 682 -41.19 38.08 23.64
C ARG A 682 -40.83 37.79 25.09
N LEU A 683 -39.97 36.81 25.34
CA LEU A 683 -39.45 36.51 26.69
C LEU A 683 -38.41 37.55 27.11
N LEU A 684 -37.50 37.93 26.21
CA LEU A 684 -36.42 38.90 26.46
C LEU A 684 -36.93 40.32 26.74
N VAL A 685 -37.92 40.80 25.97
CA VAL A 685 -38.44 42.18 26.11
C VAL A 685 -39.27 42.43 27.38
N ARG A 686 -39.49 41.41 28.20
CA ARG A 686 -40.10 41.57 29.53
C ARG A 686 -39.25 42.43 30.46
N THR A 687 -37.97 42.62 30.14
CA THR A 687 -37.03 43.48 30.86
C THR A 687 -36.34 44.46 29.90
N PRO A 688 -35.98 45.68 30.33
CA PRO A 688 -35.24 46.63 29.50
C PRO A 688 -33.87 46.08 29.06
N GLU A 689 -33.18 45.36 29.94
CA GLU A 689 -31.91 44.71 29.65
C GLU A 689 -32.06 43.63 28.56
N GLY A 690 -33.06 42.77 28.68
CA GLY A 690 -33.34 41.75 27.69
C GLY A 690 -33.75 42.32 26.33
N ALA A 691 -34.50 43.43 26.30
CA ALA A 691 -34.81 44.14 25.06
C ALA A 691 -33.54 44.64 24.33
N THR A 692 -32.60 45.23 25.07
CA THR A 692 -31.33 45.70 24.50
C THR A 692 -30.47 44.53 24.00
N ARG A 693 -30.43 43.41 24.75
CA ARG A 693 -29.71 42.20 24.33
C ARG A 693 -30.31 41.58 23.07
N PHE A 694 -31.64 41.49 22.99
CA PHE A 694 -32.34 40.96 21.81
C PHE A 694 -32.02 41.79 20.56
N ASP A 695 -32.14 43.12 20.67
CA ASP A 695 -31.81 44.05 19.59
C ASP A 695 -30.34 43.90 19.13
N TRP A 696 -29.40 43.85 20.09
CA TRP A 696 -27.99 43.67 19.79
C TRP A 696 -27.68 42.32 19.13
N ALA A 697 -28.26 41.23 19.65
CA ALA A 697 -28.06 39.89 19.15
C ALA A 697 -28.59 39.71 17.73
N LEU A 698 -29.76 40.29 17.40
CA LEU A 698 -30.29 40.24 16.03
C LEU A 698 -29.37 40.95 15.03
N VAL A 699 -28.85 42.13 15.38
CA VAL A 699 -27.89 42.85 14.52
C VAL A 699 -26.59 42.09 14.37
N ASP A 700 -26.07 41.54 15.47
CA ASP A 700 -24.83 40.77 15.48
C ASP A 700 -24.94 39.50 14.62
N LEU A 701 -26.04 38.74 14.77
CA LEU A 701 -26.33 37.57 13.94
C LEU A 701 -26.52 37.97 12.47
N ALA A 702 -27.18 39.09 12.17
CA ALA A 702 -27.40 39.58 10.81
C ALA A 702 -26.09 39.98 10.09
N ARG A 703 -25.05 40.36 10.84
CA ARG A 703 -23.72 40.66 10.28
C ARG A 703 -22.89 39.42 10.00
N HIS A 704 -23.03 38.39 10.83
CA HIS A 704 -22.11 37.24 10.83
C HIS A 704 -22.70 35.96 10.25
N LEU A 705 -24.03 35.80 10.21
CA LEU A 705 -24.71 34.65 9.63
C LEU A 705 -25.23 34.99 8.21
N PRO A 706 -24.68 34.35 7.16
CA PRO A 706 -25.15 34.57 5.78
C PRO A 706 -26.65 34.30 5.63
N GLY A 707 -27.36 35.18 4.93
CA GLY A 707 -28.81 35.05 4.67
C GLY A 707 -29.72 35.36 5.87
N PHE A 708 -29.18 35.53 7.09
CA PHE A 708 -30.01 35.82 8.26
C PHE A 708 -30.65 37.22 8.20
N ALA A 709 -29.93 38.22 7.68
CA ALA A 709 -30.46 39.57 7.52
C ALA A 709 -31.71 39.61 6.62
N GLU A 710 -31.65 38.90 5.48
CA GLU A 710 -32.76 38.79 4.52
C GLU A 710 -33.97 38.06 5.14
N LEU A 711 -33.75 36.98 5.89
CA LEU A 711 -34.79 36.26 6.59
C LEU A 711 -35.51 37.14 7.62
N VAL A 712 -34.74 37.84 8.46
CA VAL A 712 -35.32 38.73 9.47
C VAL A 712 -36.04 39.92 8.83
N ALA A 713 -35.50 40.52 7.76
CA ALA A 713 -36.19 41.56 7.00
C ALA A 713 -37.52 41.04 6.39
N GLY A 714 -37.54 39.80 5.89
CA GLY A 714 -38.74 39.12 5.43
C GLY A 714 -39.80 38.94 6.52
N TRP A 715 -39.41 38.54 7.73
CA TRP A 715 -40.34 38.42 8.86
C TRP A 715 -40.88 39.79 9.32
N LEU A 716 -40.02 40.80 9.41
CA LEU A 716 -40.35 42.17 9.82
C LEU A 716 -41.30 42.89 8.83
N SER A 717 -41.22 42.54 7.55
CA SER A 717 -42.10 43.07 6.49
C SER A 717 -43.40 42.27 6.36
N GLY A 718 -43.36 40.96 6.56
CA GLY A 718 -44.53 40.08 6.49
C GLY A 718 -45.54 40.29 7.62
N THR A 719 -45.09 40.53 8.86
CA THR A 719 -45.97 40.75 10.04
C THR A 719 -45.56 41.97 10.89
N PRO A 720 -45.59 43.21 10.35
CA PRO A 720 -44.96 44.37 11.00
C PRO A 720 -45.50 44.70 12.40
N ARG A 721 -46.79 44.46 12.65
CA ARG A 721 -47.44 44.74 13.95
C ARG A 721 -46.99 43.80 15.06
N GLU A 722 -46.64 42.56 14.73
CA GLU A 722 -46.26 41.54 15.72
C GLU A 722 -44.79 41.72 16.15
N TRP A 723 -43.93 42.17 15.23
CA TRP A 723 -42.51 42.38 15.51
C TRP A 723 -42.20 43.76 16.11
N ALA A 724 -43.03 44.78 15.86
CA ALA A 724 -42.85 46.13 16.44
C ALA A 724 -42.92 46.14 17.98
N ALA A 725 -43.56 45.13 18.59
CA ALA A 725 -43.60 44.97 20.04
C ALA A 725 -42.31 44.36 20.62
N VAL A 726 -41.41 43.86 19.78
CA VAL A 726 -40.26 43.04 20.20
C VAL A 726 -38.93 43.61 19.70
N VAL A 727 -38.91 44.25 18.52
CA VAL A 727 -37.71 44.79 17.87
C VAL A 727 -37.74 46.32 17.88
N GLY A 728 -36.63 46.93 18.32
CA GLY A 728 -36.49 48.37 18.35
C GLY A 728 -36.44 49.01 16.94
N PRO A 729 -36.92 50.27 16.77
CA PRO A 729 -36.91 50.95 15.46
C PRO A 729 -35.50 51.10 14.85
N SER A 730 -34.48 51.28 15.68
CA SER A 730 -33.08 51.42 15.24
C SER A 730 -32.51 50.08 14.74
N THR A 731 -32.82 48.98 15.42
CA THR A 731 -32.45 47.62 15.02
C THR A 731 -33.08 47.23 13.70
N ARG A 732 -34.38 47.51 13.54
CA ARG A 732 -35.12 47.30 12.30
C ARG A 732 -34.43 47.95 11.10
N ARG A 733 -34.09 49.25 11.21
CA ARG A 733 -33.38 49.98 10.15
C ARG A 733 -32.01 49.37 9.84
N MET A 734 -31.28 48.94 10.88
CA MET A 734 -29.97 48.31 10.69
C MET A 734 -30.07 46.97 9.94
N ILE A 735 -31.09 46.16 10.24
CA ILE A 735 -31.31 44.87 9.57
C ILE A 735 -31.77 45.07 8.13
N GLU A 736 -32.69 46.00 7.86
CA GLU A 736 -33.12 46.38 6.51
C GLU A 736 -31.92 46.84 5.65
N ASN A 737 -31.00 47.62 6.24
CA ASN A 737 -29.76 48.04 5.57
C ASN A 737 -28.80 46.87 5.28
N LEU A 738 -28.68 45.89 6.19
CA LEU A 738 -27.82 44.72 6.02
C LEU A 738 -28.39 43.71 5.01
N ALA A 739 -29.71 43.63 4.88
CA ALA A 739 -30.41 42.77 3.91
C ALA A 739 -30.37 43.32 2.47
N GLY A 740 -29.88 44.55 2.26
CA GLY A 740 -29.83 45.18 0.94
C GLY A 740 -31.18 45.66 0.42
N GLU A 741 -32.21 45.74 1.27
CA GLU A 741 -33.51 46.30 0.90
C GLU A 741 -33.35 47.80 0.56
N PRO A 742 -33.72 48.25 -0.65
CA PRO A 742 -33.52 49.64 -1.06
C PRO A 742 -34.53 50.55 -0.36
N GLY A 743 -34.14 51.09 0.81
CA GLY A 743 -35.01 51.97 1.58
C GLY A 743 -34.30 52.90 2.56
N VAL A 744 -33.95 54.09 2.07
CA VAL A 744 -33.56 55.32 2.81
C VAL A 744 -32.06 55.47 3.16
N ARG A 745 -31.35 56.18 2.27
CA ARG A 745 -30.10 56.90 2.59
C ARG A 745 -30.36 57.84 3.77
N VAL A 746 -29.56 57.74 4.83
CA VAL A 746 -29.46 58.79 5.85
C VAL A 746 -28.42 59.81 5.35
N PRO A 747 -28.71 61.13 5.34
CA PRO A 747 -27.72 62.15 5.00
C PRO A 747 -26.68 62.30 6.13
N ALA A 748 -25.50 62.74 5.74
CA ALA A 748 -24.23 62.80 6.49
C ALA A 748 -24.31 63.31 7.94
#